data_AF-A0A3A8YBV2-F1
#
_entry.id   AF-A0A3A8YBV2-F1
#
_cell.length_a   1.000
_cell.length_b   1.000
_cell.length_c   1.000
_cell.angle_alpha   90.00
_cell.angle_beta   90.00
_cell.angle_gamma   90.00
#
_symmetry.space_group_name_H-M   'P 1'
#
loop_
_entity.id
_entity.type
_entity.pdbx_description
1 polymer ?
#
loop_
_entity_poly.entity_id
_entity_poly.type
_entity_poly.pdbx_seq_one_letter_code
_entity_poly.pdbx_strand_id
1 'polypeptide(L)'
;MEHKYVIIGAGNGGQSLAGDMVLHGTQVAAIYDKDPAPIRDIKANGGIKMSGPVIQGFAPIDHPTESLEDAMQQGDVFLVTIVANFHPQLAKEMAPYVRESDTIILIPGNAGSSLIFRKTLAECGVTKMPLIGETISMPYATRLLGKAHAGIKAKKLALPCAALPASRNDEFLAALKPAIPEATLWTDSLSIGMSNGNPCGHVPYYLMNIGKVEAPTPADVNFHAWNTPCTPISAATSRPWTRRSSGPGTWWTRASPPSRSTPSCTGWTRTASWSGWRRSGRPSGMRWTCWWTCGGPRIPALLTGLIFVPFFDTDPLFGAVVEIGFLGGHGTAGGMSGIFESLGWAAGSDVGQTTATIGLIAGIFGGLILINIGVKKRYTTFLEEVGELNTGEDTYIGEAQQPSSHTTINKNVVEGFAFHAALIGIAVYIGYAIIYAVDHFFHFTLPLFPFAMIGGWILNAVLQRTSIAQLIDRDTFVRIQGLCMDFLIVAAVASVSIPVILEYMAPLLIACAAAIAATVSIFLFLSPRIFKNNWFEIGITRYGASTGVAATGLMLLRTVDPEMKTDAAKIYALNAPFSSPFIGGGLVTSAYPALIAMFGAVQCGAASMGLALLCLIGCRIVSWNSHPRFEQRGNYSEPANK
;
A
#
# COMPACT_ATOMS: atom_id res chain seq x y z
N MET A 1 -43.56 1.59 12.16
CA MET A 1 -43.76 2.90 11.50
C MET A 1 -43.72 2.66 10.01
N GLU A 2 -44.55 3.34 9.24
CA GLU A 2 -44.55 3.22 7.78
C GLU A 2 -43.36 4.05 7.25
N HIS A 3 -42.40 3.39 6.60
CA HIS A 3 -41.20 4.03 6.06
C HIS A 3 -41.55 4.90 4.85
N LYS A 4 -40.93 6.08 4.78
CA LYS A 4 -41.04 7.00 3.66
C LYS A 4 -39.75 6.98 2.86
N TYR A 5 -39.81 6.35 1.68
CA TYR A 5 -38.64 6.13 0.85
C TYR A 5 -38.33 7.33 -0.03
N VAL A 6 -37.07 7.74 -0.05
CA VAL A 6 -36.53 8.79 -0.92
C VAL A 6 -35.43 8.17 -1.78
N ILE A 7 -35.52 8.38 -3.09
CA ILE A 7 -34.51 7.93 -4.04
C ILE A 7 -33.48 9.05 -4.24
N ILE A 8 -32.21 8.74 -4.00
CA ILE A 8 -31.09 9.66 -4.25
C ILE A 8 -30.36 9.21 -5.52
N GLY A 9 -30.41 10.05 -6.56
CA GLY A 9 -29.97 9.78 -7.92
C GLY A 9 -31.13 9.33 -8.82
N ALA A 10 -31.38 10.06 -9.92
CA ALA A 10 -32.43 9.80 -10.91
C ALA A 10 -31.85 9.30 -12.24
N GLY A 11 -30.73 8.58 -12.20
CA GLY A 11 -30.15 7.88 -13.36
C GLY A 11 -30.89 6.57 -13.71
N ASN A 12 -30.21 5.69 -14.46
CA ASN A 12 -30.74 4.37 -14.84
C ASN A 12 -31.25 3.56 -13.64
N GLY A 13 -30.45 3.49 -12.58
CA GLY A 13 -30.76 2.73 -11.37
C GLY A 13 -31.94 3.31 -10.61
N GLY A 14 -31.85 4.59 -10.26
CA GLY A 14 -32.85 5.27 -9.43
C GLY A 14 -34.23 5.33 -10.03
N GLN A 15 -34.37 5.69 -11.31
CA GLN A 15 -35.69 5.69 -11.96
C GLN A 15 -36.28 4.27 -12.06
N SER A 16 -35.44 3.26 -12.29
CA SER A 16 -35.91 1.87 -12.34
C SER A 16 -36.37 1.37 -10.98
N LEU A 17 -35.63 1.72 -9.92
CA LEU A 17 -36.00 1.37 -8.55
C LEU A 17 -37.27 2.09 -8.12
N ALA A 18 -37.36 3.39 -8.36
CA ALA A 18 -38.58 4.17 -8.09
C ALA A 18 -39.80 3.57 -8.80
N GLY A 19 -39.64 3.25 -10.10
CA GLY A 19 -40.72 2.69 -10.90
C GLY A 19 -41.12 1.27 -10.50
N ASP A 20 -40.16 0.39 -10.18
CA ASP A 20 -40.44 -0.95 -9.65
C ASP A 20 -41.15 -0.85 -8.30
N MET A 21 -40.73 0.08 -7.44
CA MET A 21 -41.32 0.31 -6.12
C MET A 21 -42.79 0.71 -6.19
N VAL A 22 -43.08 1.75 -6.96
CA VAL A 22 -44.46 2.26 -7.09
C VAL A 22 -45.38 1.18 -7.69
N LEU A 23 -44.91 0.46 -8.71
CA LEU A 23 -45.73 -0.57 -9.37
C LEU A 23 -45.94 -1.83 -8.54
N HIS A 24 -45.09 -2.12 -7.55
CA HIS A 24 -45.30 -3.22 -6.60
C HIS A 24 -45.99 -2.79 -5.30
N GLY A 25 -46.42 -1.53 -5.20
CA GLY A 25 -47.22 -1.01 -4.08
C GLY A 25 -46.43 -0.31 -2.97
N THR A 26 -45.15 -0.02 -3.17
CA THR A 26 -44.32 0.74 -2.21
C THR A 26 -44.25 2.19 -2.63
N GLN A 27 -44.68 3.10 -1.76
CA GLN A 27 -44.70 4.53 -2.06
C GLN A 27 -43.29 5.13 -2.06
N VAL A 28 -42.99 5.93 -3.08
CA VAL A 28 -41.77 6.75 -3.16
C VAL A 28 -42.17 8.18 -2.81
N ALA A 29 -41.66 8.69 -1.68
CA ALA A 29 -41.98 10.03 -1.19
C ALA A 29 -41.33 11.12 -2.05
N ALA A 30 -40.10 10.90 -2.52
CA ALA A 30 -39.40 11.82 -3.40
C ALA A 30 -38.32 11.13 -4.22
N ILE A 31 -37.94 11.76 -5.34
CA ILE A 31 -36.75 11.41 -6.12
C ILE A 31 -35.89 12.67 -6.33
N TYR A 32 -34.60 12.55 -6.04
CA TYR A 32 -33.64 13.64 -6.13
C TYR A 32 -32.53 13.33 -7.13
N ASP A 33 -32.10 14.34 -7.88
CA ASP A 33 -30.85 14.33 -8.62
C ASP A 33 -30.27 15.75 -8.67
N LYS A 34 -28.95 15.84 -8.72
CA LYS A 34 -28.22 17.10 -8.89
C LYS A 34 -28.28 17.58 -10.34
N ASP A 35 -28.43 16.66 -11.29
CA ASP A 35 -28.70 17.00 -12.69
C ASP A 35 -30.19 17.39 -12.85
N PRO A 36 -30.50 18.62 -13.28
CA PRO A 36 -31.87 19.06 -13.50
C PRO A 36 -32.57 18.37 -14.68
N ALA A 37 -31.85 17.73 -15.60
CA ALA A 37 -32.45 17.07 -16.76
C ALA A 37 -33.43 15.93 -16.39
N PRO A 38 -33.03 14.89 -15.63
CA PRO A 38 -33.96 13.82 -15.26
C PRO A 38 -35.14 14.31 -14.41
N ILE A 39 -34.92 15.28 -13.51
CA ILE A 39 -35.98 15.84 -12.66
C ILE A 39 -37.04 16.57 -13.49
N ARG A 40 -36.61 17.40 -14.45
CA ARG A 40 -37.52 18.06 -15.40
C ARG A 40 -38.31 17.07 -16.25
N ASP A 41 -37.65 16.01 -16.73
CA ASP A 41 -38.31 14.99 -17.55
C ASP A 41 -39.35 14.19 -16.73
N ILE A 42 -39.05 13.82 -15.49
CA ILE A 42 -40.00 13.13 -14.58
C ILE A 42 -41.18 14.04 -14.28
N LYS A 43 -40.92 15.31 -13.96
CA LYS A 43 -41.96 16.31 -13.68
C LYS A 43 -42.87 16.56 -14.87
N ALA A 44 -42.31 16.66 -16.08
CA ALA A 44 -43.07 16.86 -17.30
C ALA A 44 -43.98 15.66 -17.63
N ASN A 45 -43.53 14.44 -17.32
CA ASN A 45 -44.31 13.22 -17.53
C ASN A 45 -45.26 12.88 -16.37
N GLY A 46 -45.13 13.54 -15.20
CA GLY A 46 -45.87 13.22 -13.98
C GLY A 46 -45.46 11.89 -13.31
N GLY A 47 -44.30 11.34 -13.69
CA GLY A 47 -43.87 10.01 -13.27
C GLY A 47 -42.91 9.33 -14.24
N ILE A 48 -42.69 8.04 -14.02
CA ILE A 48 -41.72 7.22 -14.75
C ILE A 48 -42.49 6.13 -15.51
N LYS A 49 -42.29 6.08 -16.83
CA LYS A 49 -42.76 4.97 -17.66
C LYS A 49 -41.83 3.77 -17.47
N MET A 50 -42.40 2.61 -17.20
CA MET A 50 -41.67 1.36 -17.03
C MET A 50 -41.92 0.42 -18.22
N SER A 51 -40.86 -0.22 -18.71
CA SER A 51 -40.95 -1.22 -19.77
C SER A 51 -39.93 -2.34 -19.57
N GLY A 52 -40.16 -3.47 -20.22
CA GLY A 52 -39.25 -4.62 -20.18
C GLY A 52 -39.94 -5.91 -19.73
N PRO A 53 -39.19 -7.03 -19.72
CA PRO A 53 -39.71 -8.34 -19.36
C PRO A 53 -40.03 -8.49 -17.86
N VAL A 54 -39.43 -7.67 -16.99
CA VAL A 54 -39.62 -7.77 -15.53
C VAL A 54 -40.88 -7.02 -15.09
N ILE A 55 -41.05 -5.79 -15.56
CA ILE A 55 -42.18 -4.94 -15.16
C ILE A 55 -42.53 -3.95 -16.26
N GLN A 56 -43.81 -3.64 -16.36
CA GLN A 56 -44.36 -2.67 -17.32
C GLN A 56 -45.46 -1.88 -16.63
N GLY A 57 -45.57 -0.59 -16.97
CA GLY A 57 -46.59 0.28 -16.39
C GLY A 57 -46.15 1.72 -16.35
N PHE A 58 -46.92 2.53 -15.63
CA PHE A 58 -46.59 3.92 -15.34
C PHE A 58 -46.56 4.11 -13.83
N ALA A 59 -45.42 4.59 -13.32
CA ALA A 59 -45.20 4.86 -11.92
C ALA A 59 -45.33 6.38 -11.67
N PRO A 60 -46.44 6.87 -11.11
CA PRO A 60 -46.56 8.28 -10.73
C PRO A 60 -45.49 8.64 -9.68
N ILE A 61 -44.90 9.84 -9.82
CA ILE A 61 -43.94 10.39 -8.86
C ILE A 61 -44.33 11.83 -8.58
N ASP A 62 -44.78 12.10 -7.36
CA ASP A 62 -45.36 13.39 -6.99
C ASP A 62 -44.30 14.46 -6.69
N HIS A 63 -43.12 14.05 -6.19
CA HIS A 63 -42.10 14.97 -5.68
C HIS A 63 -40.70 14.74 -6.28
N PRO A 64 -40.49 15.05 -7.58
CA PRO A 64 -39.16 15.11 -8.17
C PRO A 64 -38.50 16.45 -7.84
N THR A 65 -37.30 16.43 -7.26
CA THR A 65 -36.62 17.64 -6.73
C THR A 65 -35.14 17.71 -7.09
N GLU A 66 -34.63 18.94 -7.25
CA GLU A 66 -33.20 19.25 -7.46
C GLU A 66 -32.52 19.71 -6.16
N SER A 67 -33.28 19.82 -5.06
CA SER A 67 -32.77 20.25 -3.75
C SER A 67 -32.60 19.05 -2.83
N LEU A 68 -31.37 18.81 -2.39
CA LEU A 68 -31.07 17.74 -1.45
C LEU A 68 -31.74 17.98 -0.09
N GLU A 69 -31.78 19.23 0.38
CA GLU A 69 -32.45 19.60 1.63
C GLU A 69 -33.93 19.23 1.59
N ASP A 70 -34.61 19.58 0.51
CA ASP A 70 -36.02 19.26 0.31
C ASP A 70 -36.22 17.73 0.27
N ALA A 71 -35.39 17.00 -0.46
CA ALA A 71 -35.44 15.53 -0.51
C ALA A 71 -35.29 14.88 0.88
N MET A 72 -34.39 15.40 1.72
CA MET A 72 -34.16 14.92 3.09
C MET A 72 -35.36 15.15 4.02
N GLN A 73 -36.21 16.14 3.73
CA GLN A 73 -37.41 16.42 4.51
C GLN A 73 -38.60 15.49 4.17
N GLN A 74 -38.60 14.86 3.00
CA GLN A 74 -39.74 14.06 2.52
C GLN A 74 -39.83 12.64 3.12
N GLY A 75 -38.73 12.09 3.63
CA GLY A 75 -38.72 10.72 4.15
C GLY A 75 -37.60 10.41 5.12
N ASP A 76 -37.50 9.15 5.53
CA ASP A 76 -36.59 8.62 6.55
C ASP A 76 -35.72 7.45 6.05
N VAL A 77 -36.04 6.86 4.89
CA VAL A 77 -35.24 5.82 4.24
C VAL A 77 -34.72 6.30 2.89
N PHE A 78 -33.40 6.47 2.78
CA PHE A 78 -32.73 7.02 1.61
C PHE A 78 -32.04 5.91 0.80
N LEU A 79 -32.57 5.64 -0.39
CA LEU A 79 -32.02 4.65 -1.32
C LEU A 79 -31.07 5.36 -2.29
N VAL A 80 -29.77 5.25 -2.03
CA VAL A 80 -28.72 5.93 -2.77
C VAL A 80 -28.30 5.09 -3.98
N THR A 81 -28.61 5.58 -5.18
CA THR A 81 -28.42 4.85 -6.45
C THR A 81 -27.39 5.49 -7.38
N ILE A 82 -26.44 6.23 -6.81
CA ILE A 82 -25.32 6.85 -7.52
C ILE A 82 -24.09 5.94 -7.55
N VAL A 83 -23.08 6.31 -8.33
CA VAL A 83 -21.82 5.56 -8.39
C VAL A 83 -21.03 5.77 -7.09
N ALA A 84 -20.46 4.69 -6.56
CA ALA A 84 -19.80 4.67 -5.25
C ALA A 84 -18.67 5.72 -5.06
N ASN A 85 -18.01 6.14 -6.14
CA ASN A 85 -16.99 7.19 -6.09
C ASN A 85 -17.53 8.53 -5.58
N PHE A 86 -18.84 8.77 -5.70
CA PHE A 86 -19.50 10.00 -5.27
C PHE A 86 -20.11 9.91 -3.86
N HIS A 87 -20.10 8.74 -3.22
CA HIS A 87 -20.61 8.57 -1.86
C HIS A 87 -19.97 9.51 -0.83
N PRO A 88 -18.64 9.76 -0.82
CA PRO A 88 -18.05 10.70 0.13
C PRO A 88 -18.56 12.13 -0.10
N GLN A 89 -18.67 12.56 -1.36
CA GLN A 89 -19.18 13.88 -1.68
C GLN A 89 -20.65 14.03 -1.27
N LEU A 90 -21.48 13.02 -1.56
CA LEU A 90 -22.88 13.00 -1.12
C LEU A 90 -22.98 13.03 0.41
N ALA A 91 -22.13 12.28 1.14
CA ALA A 91 -22.11 12.31 2.59
C ALA A 91 -21.84 13.71 3.14
N LYS A 92 -20.89 14.46 2.56
CA LYS A 92 -20.64 15.87 2.93
C LYS A 92 -21.85 16.75 2.68
N GLU A 93 -22.53 16.56 1.55
CA GLU A 93 -23.71 17.34 1.16
C GLU A 93 -24.93 16.99 2.05
N MET A 94 -25.06 15.73 2.50
CA MET A 94 -26.13 15.28 3.40
C MET A 94 -25.89 15.64 4.87
N ALA A 95 -24.64 15.86 5.28
CA ALA A 95 -24.26 16.07 6.68
C ALA A 95 -25.07 17.15 7.43
N PRO A 96 -25.46 18.29 6.81
CA PRO A 96 -26.26 19.32 7.50
C PRO A 96 -27.71 18.89 7.80
N TYR A 97 -28.23 17.87 7.08
CA TYR A 97 -29.65 17.52 7.08
C TYR A 97 -29.94 16.14 7.69
N VAL A 98 -28.90 15.33 7.88
CA VAL A 98 -29.04 13.94 8.33
C VAL A 98 -29.48 13.86 9.79
N ARG A 99 -30.38 12.92 10.09
CA ARG A 99 -30.95 12.68 11.41
C ARG A 99 -30.57 11.28 11.91
N GLU A 100 -30.52 11.12 13.23
CA GLU A 100 -30.24 9.83 13.87
C GLU A 100 -31.26 8.73 13.50
N SER A 101 -32.51 9.14 13.24
CA SER A 101 -33.60 8.25 12.82
C SER A 101 -33.51 7.80 11.37
N ASP A 102 -32.64 8.40 10.56
CA ASP A 102 -32.58 8.10 9.14
C ASP A 102 -31.91 6.75 8.88
N THR A 103 -32.32 6.10 7.78
CA THR A 103 -31.68 4.91 7.24
C THR A 103 -31.16 5.21 5.84
N ILE A 104 -29.84 5.13 5.66
CA ILE A 104 -29.15 5.37 4.38
C ILE A 104 -28.70 4.04 3.80
N ILE A 105 -29.18 3.71 2.60
CA ILE A 105 -28.93 2.44 1.94
C ILE A 105 -28.18 2.68 0.63
N LEU A 106 -26.94 2.23 0.56
CA LEU A 106 -26.05 2.44 -0.58
C LEU A 106 -26.19 1.31 -1.61
N ILE A 107 -26.62 1.65 -2.83
CA ILE A 107 -27.00 0.71 -3.88
C ILE A 107 -26.35 1.14 -5.21
N PRO A 108 -25.18 0.61 -5.60
CA PRO A 108 -24.39 -0.40 -4.89
C PRO A 108 -23.41 0.19 -3.88
N GLY A 109 -23.12 -0.53 -2.80
CA GLY A 109 -22.01 -0.22 -1.90
C GLY A 109 -20.63 -0.53 -2.46
N ASN A 110 -20.55 -1.44 -3.43
CA ASN A 110 -19.33 -2.03 -3.97
C ASN A 110 -18.43 -2.69 -2.91
N ALA A 111 -17.67 -1.93 -2.11
CA ALA A 111 -16.89 -2.43 -0.98
C ALA A 111 -16.55 -1.30 0.00
N GLY A 112 -17.10 -1.35 1.21
CA GLY A 112 -16.75 -0.42 2.29
C GLY A 112 -17.27 1.01 2.08
N SER A 113 -18.26 1.20 1.20
CA SER A 113 -18.88 2.52 1.02
C SER A 113 -19.55 2.99 2.30
N SER A 114 -20.21 2.08 3.05
CA SER A 114 -20.83 2.42 4.33
C SER A 114 -19.82 2.98 5.35
N LEU A 115 -18.60 2.42 5.38
CA LEU A 115 -17.50 2.87 6.25
C LEU A 115 -17.02 4.25 5.86
N ILE A 116 -16.78 4.48 4.56
CA ILE A 116 -16.35 5.77 4.04
C ILE A 116 -17.44 6.82 4.27
N PHE A 117 -18.71 6.49 4.00
CA PHE A 117 -19.85 7.39 4.21
C PHE A 117 -19.95 7.80 5.69
N ARG A 118 -19.89 6.83 6.61
CA ARG A 118 -19.92 7.09 8.06
C ARG A 118 -18.73 7.94 8.51
N LYS A 119 -17.52 7.63 8.03
CA LYS A 119 -16.31 8.42 8.33
C LYS A 119 -16.49 9.87 7.88
N THR A 120 -16.95 10.08 6.65
CA THR A 120 -17.16 11.43 6.10
C THR A 120 -18.24 12.21 6.85
N LEU A 121 -19.34 11.57 7.26
CA LEU A 121 -20.31 12.22 8.15
C LEU A 121 -19.68 12.65 9.48
N ALA A 122 -18.83 11.80 10.07
CA ALA A 122 -18.13 12.12 11.32
C ALA A 122 -17.18 13.31 11.16
N GLU A 123 -16.43 13.36 10.06
CA GLU A 123 -15.54 14.48 9.71
C GLU A 123 -16.30 15.80 9.51
N CYS A 124 -17.55 15.73 9.06
CA CYS A 124 -18.46 16.88 8.96
C CYS A 124 -19.16 17.25 10.27
N GLY A 125 -18.84 16.60 11.39
CA GLY A 125 -19.36 16.93 12.72
C GLY A 125 -20.67 16.22 13.10
N VAL A 126 -21.13 15.24 12.31
CA VAL A 126 -22.30 14.42 12.68
C VAL A 126 -21.91 13.47 13.81
N THR A 127 -22.50 13.67 15.00
CA THR A 127 -22.21 12.86 16.20
C THR A 127 -23.19 11.70 16.37
N LYS A 128 -24.46 11.93 16.03
CA LYS A 128 -25.53 10.94 16.08
C LYS A 128 -25.73 10.32 14.71
N MET A 129 -25.17 9.12 14.53
CA MET A 129 -25.10 8.49 13.22
C MET A 129 -26.45 7.86 12.81
N PRO A 130 -26.88 8.05 11.54
CA PRO A 130 -27.98 7.29 10.97
C PRO A 130 -27.61 5.80 10.87
N LEU A 131 -28.61 4.96 10.62
CA LEU A 131 -28.36 3.59 10.17
C LEU A 131 -27.81 3.64 8.74
N ILE A 132 -26.62 3.11 8.52
CA ILE A 132 -26.04 3.04 7.18
C ILE A 132 -25.90 1.58 6.81
N GLY A 133 -26.30 1.20 5.61
CA GLY A 133 -26.03 -0.13 5.09
C GLY A 133 -25.80 -0.09 3.59
N GLU A 134 -25.36 -1.22 3.07
CA GLU A 134 -24.97 -1.30 1.67
C GLU A 134 -25.33 -2.65 1.04
N THR A 135 -25.60 -2.62 -0.25
CA THR A 135 -25.84 -3.81 -1.07
C THR A 135 -24.60 -4.15 -1.89
N ILE A 136 -24.44 -5.43 -2.23
CA ILE A 136 -23.31 -5.88 -3.06
C ILE A 136 -23.33 -5.27 -4.48
N SER A 137 -24.51 -4.92 -5.00
CA SER A 137 -24.70 -4.48 -6.38
C SER A 137 -26.06 -3.80 -6.58
N MET A 138 -26.36 -3.39 -7.81
CA MET A 138 -27.72 -2.98 -8.19
C MET A 138 -28.67 -4.19 -8.25
N PRO A 139 -29.95 -4.07 -7.85
CA PRO A 139 -30.95 -5.14 -7.96
C PRO A 139 -31.28 -5.53 -9.41
N TYR A 140 -31.08 -4.62 -10.37
CA TYR A 140 -31.55 -4.77 -11.75
C TYR A 140 -30.43 -4.67 -12.79
N ALA A 141 -30.61 -5.40 -13.90
CA ALA A 141 -30.02 -5.04 -15.18
C ALA A 141 -30.99 -4.10 -15.90
N THR A 142 -30.68 -2.81 -15.91
CA THR A 142 -31.61 -1.77 -16.36
C THR A 142 -30.94 -0.67 -17.19
N ARG A 143 -31.74 0.02 -18.00
CA ARG A 143 -31.33 1.22 -18.76
C ARG A 143 -32.52 2.16 -18.98
N LEU A 144 -32.27 3.46 -19.04
CA LEU A 144 -33.23 4.42 -19.57
C LEU A 144 -33.39 4.19 -21.08
N LEU A 145 -34.64 4.10 -21.52
CA LEU A 145 -35.05 3.96 -22.91
C LEU A 145 -35.45 5.32 -23.52
N GLY A 146 -35.68 6.32 -22.67
CA GLY A 146 -36.03 7.68 -23.05
C GLY A 146 -36.21 8.57 -21.82
N LYS A 147 -36.76 9.76 -22.04
CA LYS A 147 -37.05 10.75 -21.00
C LYS A 147 -38.08 10.20 -20.00
N ALA A 148 -37.69 10.10 -18.74
CA ALA A 148 -38.47 9.45 -17.68
C ALA A 148 -39.08 8.10 -18.11
N HIS A 149 -38.31 7.30 -18.85
CA HIS A 149 -38.70 5.97 -19.34
C HIS A 149 -37.58 4.98 -19.03
N ALA A 150 -37.81 4.10 -18.06
CA ALA A 150 -36.84 3.11 -17.60
C ALA A 150 -37.21 1.68 -18.06
N GLY A 151 -36.18 0.89 -18.35
CA GLY A 151 -36.28 -0.44 -18.92
C GLY A 151 -35.59 -1.52 -18.09
N ILE A 152 -36.34 -2.37 -17.38
CA ILE A 152 -35.76 -3.45 -16.56
C ILE A 152 -35.71 -4.76 -17.36
N LYS A 153 -34.50 -5.18 -17.74
CA LYS A 153 -34.25 -6.42 -18.50
C LYS A 153 -34.22 -7.66 -17.62
N ALA A 154 -33.67 -7.56 -16.41
CA ALA A 154 -33.57 -8.67 -15.47
C ALA A 154 -33.47 -8.15 -14.04
N LYS A 155 -33.93 -8.97 -13.09
CA LYS A 155 -33.85 -8.74 -11.65
C LYS A 155 -32.99 -9.84 -11.02
N LYS A 156 -32.15 -9.50 -10.04
CA LYS A 156 -31.35 -10.50 -9.30
C LYS A 156 -32.25 -11.35 -8.42
N LEU A 157 -31.96 -12.65 -8.31
CA LEU A 157 -32.70 -13.57 -7.43
C LEU A 157 -32.42 -13.34 -5.95
N ALA A 158 -31.23 -12.85 -5.63
CA ALA A 158 -30.82 -12.49 -4.28
C ALA A 158 -29.91 -11.27 -4.36
N LEU A 159 -30.13 -10.32 -3.45
CA LEU A 159 -29.31 -9.13 -3.28
C LEU A 159 -28.69 -9.13 -1.87
N PRO A 160 -27.48 -9.70 -1.70
CA PRO A 160 -26.71 -9.58 -0.48
C PRO A 160 -26.59 -8.13 0.00
N CYS A 161 -26.87 -7.91 1.29
CA CYS A 161 -26.79 -6.61 1.94
C CYS A 161 -26.44 -6.75 3.43
N ALA A 162 -25.87 -5.70 4.01
CA ALA A 162 -25.54 -5.65 5.44
C ALA A 162 -25.49 -4.20 5.96
N ALA A 163 -25.69 -4.05 7.26
CA ALA A 163 -25.67 -2.77 7.96
C ALA A 163 -24.31 -2.48 8.62
N LEU A 164 -24.11 -1.22 8.96
CA LEU A 164 -23.04 -0.69 9.78
C LEU A 164 -23.64 0.14 10.93
N PRO A 165 -23.53 -0.30 12.21
CA PRO A 165 -22.92 -1.57 12.64
C PRO A 165 -23.79 -2.79 12.33
N ALA A 166 -23.15 -3.96 12.18
CA ALA A 166 -23.83 -5.23 11.90
C ALA A 166 -24.85 -5.64 12.99
N SER A 167 -24.75 -5.09 14.21
CA SER A 167 -25.73 -5.29 15.27
C SER A 167 -27.14 -4.76 14.94
N ARG A 168 -27.26 -3.88 13.93
CA ARG A 168 -28.55 -3.33 13.44
C ARG A 168 -29.02 -3.96 12.14
N ASN A 169 -28.50 -5.15 11.80
CA ASN A 169 -28.83 -5.86 10.56
C ASN A 169 -30.34 -6.15 10.41
N ASP A 170 -31.01 -6.56 11.49
CA ASP A 170 -32.44 -6.89 11.43
C ASP A 170 -33.30 -5.65 11.15
N GLU A 171 -32.94 -4.51 11.77
CA GLU A 171 -33.56 -3.20 11.52
C GLU A 171 -33.35 -2.75 10.07
N PHE A 172 -32.12 -2.89 9.57
CA PHE A 172 -31.76 -2.55 8.19
C PHE A 172 -32.53 -3.40 7.17
N LEU A 173 -32.62 -4.71 7.39
CA LEU A 173 -33.35 -5.60 6.51
C LEU A 173 -34.85 -5.27 6.52
N ALA A 174 -35.42 -4.96 7.70
CA ALA A 174 -36.82 -4.57 7.81
C ALA A 174 -37.13 -3.29 7.02
N ALA A 175 -36.21 -2.32 7.00
CA ALA A 175 -36.34 -1.10 6.20
C ALA A 175 -36.13 -1.34 4.69
N LEU A 176 -35.24 -2.25 4.28
CA LEU A 176 -34.92 -2.47 2.87
C LEU A 176 -35.93 -3.38 2.15
N LYS A 177 -36.45 -4.40 2.83
CA LYS A 177 -37.22 -5.48 2.22
C LYS A 177 -38.53 -5.05 1.53
N PRO A 178 -39.27 -4.03 2.02
CA PRO A 178 -40.43 -3.51 1.29
C PRO A 178 -40.05 -2.84 -0.04
N ALA A 179 -38.88 -2.20 -0.12
CA ALA A 179 -38.40 -1.59 -1.35
C ALA A 179 -37.74 -2.61 -2.29
N ILE A 180 -37.00 -3.59 -1.74
CA ILE A 180 -36.29 -4.63 -2.50
C ILE A 180 -36.53 -5.99 -1.85
N PRO A 181 -37.57 -6.74 -2.28
CA PRO A 181 -37.91 -8.03 -1.70
C PRO A 181 -36.79 -9.09 -1.77
N GLU A 182 -35.90 -8.98 -2.76
CA GLU A 182 -34.78 -9.91 -2.98
C GLU A 182 -33.59 -9.65 -2.05
N ALA A 183 -33.65 -8.64 -1.18
CA ALA A 183 -32.61 -8.34 -0.21
C ALA A 183 -32.39 -9.53 0.74
N THR A 184 -31.13 -9.98 0.84
CA THR A 184 -30.71 -11.07 1.74
C THR A 184 -29.61 -10.57 2.66
N LEU A 185 -29.76 -10.81 3.96
CA LEU A 185 -28.84 -10.33 4.97
C LEU A 185 -27.56 -11.18 4.99
N TRP A 186 -26.41 -10.51 5.03
CA TRP A 186 -25.10 -11.11 5.26
C TRP A 186 -24.51 -10.62 6.58
N THR A 187 -23.36 -11.18 6.97
CA THR A 187 -22.78 -11.00 8.31
C THR A 187 -22.51 -9.54 8.65
N ASP A 188 -21.86 -8.80 7.74
CA ASP A 188 -21.41 -7.43 7.95
C ASP A 188 -21.04 -6.74 6.62
N SER A 189 -20.87 -5.42 6.66
CA SER A 189 -20.54 -4.61 5.47
C SER A 189 -19.22 -5.02 4.79
N LEU A 190 -18.22 -5.49 5.55
CA LEU A 190 -16.95 -5.93 4.97
C LEU A 190 -17.15 -7.23 4.18
N SER A 191 -17.99 -8.14 4.68
CA SER A 191 -18.35 -9.38 3.97
C SER A 191 -19.01 -9.11 2.62
N ILE A 192 -19.84 -8.04 2.51
CA ILE A 192 -20.44 -7.58 1.26
C ILE A 192 -19.37 -7.13 0.27
N GLY A 193 -18.45 -6.26 0.73
CA GLY A 193 -17.37 -5.73 -0.09
C GLY A 193 -16.41 -6.79 -0.60
N MET A 194 -15.94 -7.67 0.29
CA MET A 194 -14.96 -8.72 -0.03
C MET A 194 -15.53 -9.82 -0.93
N SER A 195 -16.86 -9.96 -0.97
CA SER A 195 -17.53 -10.97 -1.79
C SER A 195 -18.03 -10.43 -3.12
N ASN A 196 -17.82 -9.14 -3.38
CA ASN A 196 -18.16 -8.53 -4.65
C ASN A 196 -17.31 -9.14 -5.77
N GLY A 197 -17.96 -9.83 -6.70
CA GLY A 197 -17.27 -10.44 -7.85
C GLY A 197 -16.79 -9.44 -8.90
N ASN A 198 -17.26 -8.18 -8.87
CA ASN A 198 -16.95 -7.20 -9.91
C ASN A 198 -15.44 -6.89 -10.00
N PRO A 199 -14.71 -6.58 -8.91
CA PRO A 199 -13.27 -6.40 -8.99
C PRO A 199 -12.55 -7.65 -9.53
N CYS A 200 -12.95 -8.84 -9.08
CA CYS A 200 -12.37 -10.12 -9.52
C CYS A 200 -12.63 -10.43 -11.01
N GLY A 201 -13.76 -9.98 -11.55
CA GLY A 201 -14.19 -10.26 -12.92
C GLY A 201 -13.91 -9.13 -13.92
N HIS A 202 -13.74 -7.90 -13.49
CA HIS A 202 -13.48 -6.78 -14.40
C HIS A 202 -12.00 -6.42 -14.45
N VAL A 203 -11.33 -6.34 -13.30
CA VAL A 203 -9.94 -5.85 -13.24
C VAL A 203 -8.97 -6.79 -13.96
N PRO A 204 -8.96 -8.12 -13.70
CA PRO A 204 -8.03 -9.01 -14.40
C PRO A 204 -8.30 -9.08 -15.91
N TYR A 205 -9.57 -9.09 -16.32
CA TYR A 205 -9.92 -9.15 -17.73
C TYR A 205 -9.51 -7.89 -18.48
N TYR A 206 -9.65 -6.72 -17.84
CA TYR A 206 -9.20 -5.46 -18.43
C TYR A 206 -7.67 -5.39 -18.49
N LEU A 207 -6.99 -5.67 -17.38
CA LEU A 207 -5.53 -5.63 -17.29
C LEU A 207 -4.87 -6.57 -18.30
N MET A 208 -5.35 -7.80 -18.42
CA MET A 208 -4.80 -8.80 -19.34
C MET A 208 -5.17 -8.56 -20.81
N ASN A 209 -6.05 -7.60 -21.09
CA ASN A 209 -6.42 -7.19 -22.45
C ASN A 209 -6.13 -5.70 -22.69
N ILE A 210 -5.26 -5.07 -21.90
CA ILE A 210 -4.96 -3.63 -22.02
C ILE A 210 -4.45 -3.28 -23.43
N GLY A 211 -3.68 -4.16 -24.07
CA GLY A 211 -3.24 -3.97 -25.45
C GLY A 211 -4.37 -3.91 -26.50
N LYS A 212 -5.56 -4.47 -26.21
CA LYS A 212 -6.76 -4.30 -27.05
C LYS A 212 -7.48 -2.98 -26.77
N VAL A 213 -7.46 -2.54 -25.52
CA VAL A 213 -7.99 -1.23 -25.12
C VAL A 213 -7.19 -0.11 -25.80
N GLU A 214 -5.88 -0.29 -25.92
CA GLU A 214 -4.95 0.66 -26.55
C GLU A 214 -4.86 0.51 -28.08
N ALA A 215 -5.51 -0.49 -28.66
CA ALA A 215 -5.39 -0.78 -30.09
C ALA A 215 -6.09 0.32 -30.92
N PRO A 216 -5.41 0.90 -31.92
CA PRO A 216 -5.94 2.00 -32.73
C PRO A 216 -6.95 1.54 -33.79
N THR A 217 -7.14 0.23 -33.97
CA THR A 217 -7.90 -0.38 -35.07
C THR A 217 -9.33 -0.75 -34.67
N PRO A 218 -10.36 -0.39 -35.48
CA PRO A 218 -11.77 -0.74 -35.25
C PRO A 218 -12.09 -2.23 -35.06
N ALA A 219 -11.19 -3.13 -35.51
CA ALA A 219 -11.33 -4.57 -35.30
C ALA A 219 -11.01 -5.01 -33.85
N ASP A 220 -10.28 -4.19 -33.10
CA ASP A 220 -9.80 -4.47 -31.74
C ASP A 220 -10.58 -3.73 -30.64
N VAL A 221 -11.41 -2.75 -31.01
CA VAL A 221 -12.28 -2.00 -30.06
C VAL A 221 -13.45 -2.82 -29.52
N ASN A 222 -13.75 -3.98 -30.12
CA ASN A 222 -14.83 -4.85 -29.67
C ASN A 222 -14.39 -5.71 -28.47
N PHE A 223 -14.00 -5.04 -27.39
CA PHE A 223 -13.67 -5.65 -26.12
C PHE A 223 -14.96 -6.01 -25.37
N HIS A 224 -15.20 -7.31 -25.22
CA HIS A 224 -16.25 -7.83 -24.35
C HIS A 224 -15.60 -8.66 -23.26
N ALA A 225 -15.50 -8.11 -22.04
CA ALA A 225 -14.90 -8.76 -20.89
C ALA A 225 -15.36 -10.23 -20.68
N TRP A 226 -16.59 -10.56 -21.11
CA TRP A 226 -17.20 -11.87 -20.92
C TRP A 226 -17.21 -12.81 -22.14
N ASN A 227 -16.90 -12.33 -23.35
CA ASN A 227 -16.97 -13.12 -24.59
C ASN A 227 -15.70 -13.09 -25.45
N THR A 228 -14.69 -12.30 -25.09
CA THR A 228 -13.41 -12.31 -25.78
C THR A 228 -12.60 -13.54 -25.34
N PRO A 229 -12.09 -14.38 -26.27
CA PRO A 229 -11.21 -15.49 -25.92
C PRO A 229 -9.99 -14.93 -25.17
N CYS A 230 -9.96 -15.23 -23.89
CA CYS A 230 -8.90 -14.86 -22.98
C CYS A 230 -7.79 -15.91 -23.12
N THR A 231 -6.51 -15.53 -23.00
CA THR A 231 -5.42 -16.50 -22.97
C THR A 231 -5.64 -17.49 -21.82
N PRO A 232 -5.15 -18.74 -21.90
CA PRO A 232 -5.38 -19.77 -20.88
C PRO A 232 -5.03 -19.33 -19.44
N ILE A 233 -4.12 -18.36 -19.29
CA ILE A 233 -3.67 -17.76 -18.03
C ILE A 233 -4.78 -16.92 -17.36
N SER A 234 -5.55 -16.15 -18.13
CA SER A 234 -6.67 -15.35 -17.61
C SER A 234 -7.84 -16.21 -17.09
N ALA A 235 -8.12 -17.34 -17.75
CA ALA A 235 -9.14 -18.27 -17.27
C ALA A 235 -8.72 -19.05 -16.01
N ALA A 236 -7.43 -19.10 -15.69
CA ALA A 236 -6.91 -19.69 -14.45
C ALA A 236 -6.95 -18.71 -13.28
N THR A 237 -6.78 -17.41 -13.54
CA THR A 237 -6.81 -16.33 -12.53
C THR A 237 -8.22 -15.84 -12.19
N SER A 238 -9.18 -15.95 -13.12
CA SER A 238 -10.59 -15.59 -12.89
C SER A 238 -11.47 -16.70 -12.32
N ARG A 239 -10.94 -17.92 -12.17
CA ARG A 239 -11.67 -18.98 -11.44
C ARG A 239 -11.86 -18.48 -10.00
N PRO A 240 -13.10 -18.44 -9.49
CA PRO A 240 -13.31 -18.09 -8.10
C PRO A 240 -12.47 -19.04 -7.22
N TRP A 241 -11.92 -18.49 -6.14
CA TRP A 241 -11.17 -19.14 -5.06
C TRP A 241 -11.97 -20.25 -4.32
N THR A 242 -12.95 -20.87 -4.97
CA THR A 242 -13.93 -21.80 -4.37
C THR A 242 -13.82 -23.23 -4.92
N ARG A 243 -13.01 -23.50 -5.95
CA ARG A 243 -12.92 -24.85 -6.56
C ARG A 243 -11.70 -25.66 -6.10
N ARG A 244 -11.61 -25.91 -4.80
CA ARG A 244 -10.77 -26.98 -4.23
C ARG A 244 -11.52 -27.70 -3.10
N SER A 245 -12.78 -28.07 -3.32
CA SER A 245 -13.58 -28.80 -2.33
C SER A 245 -14.59 -29.79 -2.92
N SER A 246 -14.38 -30.30 -4.15
CA SER A 246 -15.25 -31.37 -4.67
C SER A 246 -14.55 -32.26 -5.70
N GLY A 247 -14.17 -33.46 -5.26
CA GLY A 247 -13.71 -34.58 -6.08
C GLY A 247 -13.59 -35.85 -5.22
N PRO A 248 -14.28 -36.96 -5.55
CA PRO A 248 -14.43 -38.12 -4.68
C PRO A 248 -13.28 -39.12 -4.76
N GLY A 249 -13.01 -39.75 -3.61
CA GLY A 249 -12.53 -41.12 -3.36
C GLY A 249 -11.64 -41.88 -4.35
N THR A 250 -10.62 -42.53 -3.76
CA THR A 250 -9.78 -43.65 -4.25
C THR A 250 -8.75 -43.26 -5.31
N TRP A 251 -7.45 -43.53 -5.18
CA TRP A 251 -6.80 -44.80 -4.85
C TRP A 251 -5.45 -44.60 -4.16
N TRP A 252 -5.17 -45.49 -3.21
CA TRP A 252 -3.85 -45.75 -2.62
C TRP A 252 -2.95 -46.45 -3.64
N THR A 253 -1.71 -45.99 -3.81
CA THR A 253 -0.55 -46.88 -4.02
C THR A 253 0.68 -46.24 -3.38
N ARG A 254 1.28 -46.99 -2.46
CA ARG A 254 2.55 -46.67 -1.79
C ARG A 254 3.67 -46.60 -2.82
N ALA A 255 4.38 -45.48 -2.84
CA ALA A 255 5.79 -45.47 -3.20
C ALA A 255 6.57 -45.01 -1.96
N SER A 256 7.37 -45.93 -1.41
CA SER A 256 8.27 -45.65 -0.29
C SER A 256 9.26 -44.53 -0.67
N PRO A 257 9.55 -43.56 0.20
CA PRO A 257 10.56 -42.55 -0.10
C PRO A 257 11.96 -43.20 -0.06
N PRO A 258 12.88 -42.85 -0.96
CA PRO A 258 14.28 -43.20 -0.79
C PRO A 258 14.83 -42.42 0.40
N SER A 259 15.61 -43.11 1.22
CA SER A 259 16.35 -42.57 2.36
C SER A 259 17.13 -41.31 1.96
N ARG A 260 16.73 -40.15 2.48
CA ARG A 260 17.56 -38.94 2.45
C ARG A 260 18.27 -38.82 3.79
N SER A 261 19.58 -38.91 3.76
CA SER A 261 20.47 -38.34 4.76
C SER A 261 20.20 -36.83 4.82
N THR A 262 19.49 -36.41 5.84
CA THR A 262 19.40 -34.99 6.21
C THR A 262 20.74 -34.60 6.84
N PRO A 263 21.42 -33.55 6.35
CA PRO A 263 22.39 -32.86 7.20
C PRO A 263 21.55 -32.22 8.32
N SER A 264 21.77 -32.68 9.55
CA SER A 264 21.19 -32.09 10.75
C SER A 264 21.55 -30.60 10.80
N CYS A 265 20.59 -29.72 10.53
CA CYS A 265 20.69 -28.29 10.87
C CYS A 265 20.46 -28.11 12.37
N THR A 266 21.31 -28.72 13.20
CA THR A 266 21.43 -28.47 14.65
C THR A 266 22.59 -27.50 14.96
N GLY A 267 23.04 -26.72 13.97
CA GLY A 267 24.19 -25.83 14.07
C GLY A 267 23.88 -24.34 14.36
N TRP A 268 22.65 -23.96 14.74
CA TRP A 268 22.30 -22.56 15.05
C TRP A 268 22.04 -22.30 16.54
N THR A 269 22.30 -23.27 17.40
CA THR A 269 22.27 -23.10 18.85
C THR A 269 23.67 -23.34 19.39
N ARG A 270 24.27 -22.27 19.95
CA ARG A 270 25.60 -22.22 20.58
C ARG A 270 26.78 -22.24 19.61
N THR A 271 27.06 -21.06 19.05
CA THR A 271 28.40 -20.42 18.95
C THR A 271 28.37 -19.37 17.85
N ALA A 272 27.66 -18.26 18.10
CA ALA A 272 28.16 -16.98 17.59
C ALA A 272 29.47 -16.71 18.35
N SER A 273 30.55 -17.34 17.91
CA SER A 273 31.85 -17.18 18.52
C SER A 273 32.22 -15.70 18.42
N TRP A 274 32.60 -15.13 19.56
CA TRP A 274 33.11 -13.76 19.65
C TRP A 274 34.35 -13.53 18.75
N SER A 275 34.87 -14.56 18.06
CA SER A 275 35.98 -14.48 17.11
C SER A 275 35.57 -13.90 15.74
N GLY A 276 34.39 -14.24 15.21
CA GLY A 276 33.82 -13.54 14.03
C GLY A 276 33.49 -12.07 14.33
N TRP A 277 33.24 -11.79 15.60
CA TRP A 277 32.98 -10.47 16.18
C TRP A 277 34.25 -9.61 16.34
N ARG A 278 35.45 -10.20 16.36
CA ARG A 278 36.74 -9.47 16.37
C ARG A 278 37.33 -9.26 14.97
N ARG A 279 37.03 -10.14 13.99
CA ARG A 279 37.58 -10.07 12.62
C ARG A 279 36.86 -9.04 11.72
N SER A 280 35.63 -8.63 12.04
CA SER A 280 34.73 -7.88 11.14
C SER A 280 34.66 -6.35 11.33
N GLY A 281 35.67 -5.70 11.94
CA GLY A 281 35.72 -4.23 11.97
C GLY A 281 34.63 -3.57 12.84
N ARG A 282 34.44 -4.11 14.05
CA ARG A 282 33.50 -3.72 15.12
C ARG A 282 33.10 -2.23 15.22
N PRO A 283 33.99 -1.25 15.06
CA PRO A 283 33.61 0.16 15.20
C PRO A 283 33.37 0.87 13.87
N SER A 284 33.96 0.36 12.79
CA SER A 284 33.89 0.95 11.45
C SER A 284 32.48 0.83 10.89
N GLY A 285 31.86 -0.35 10.91
CA GLY A 285 30.51 -0.56 10.34
C GLY A 285 29.42 0.29 11.00
N MET A 286 29.37 0.32 12.33
CA MET A 286 28.40 1.09 13.11
C MET A 286 28.62 2.61 12.96
N ARG A 287 29.87 3.09 13.02
CA ARG A 287 30.22 4.51 12.85
C ARG A 287 30.06 4.98 11.41
N TRP A 288 30.30 4.10 10.44
CA TRP A 288 30.01 4.34 9.02
C TRP A 288 28.51 4.47 8.79
N THR A 289 27.69 3.70 9.50
CA THR A 289 26.22 3.84 9.46
C THR A 289 25.82 5.17 10.06
N CYS A 290 26.27 5.48 11.29
CA CYS A 290 26.00 6.77 11.94
C CYS A 290 26.40 7.98 11.09
N TRP A 291 27.49 7.91 10.32
CA TRP A 291 27.88 9.03 9.46
C TRP A 291 27.04 9.13 8.19
N TRP A 292 26.81 8.00 7.51
CA TRP A 292 25.92 7.93 6.34
C TRP A 292 24.52 8.47 6.66
N THR A 293 24.06 8.24 7.88
CA THR A 293 22.71 8.58 8.34
C THR A 293 22.58 10.00 8.89
N CYS A 294 23.67 10.59 9.39
CA CYS A 294 23.65 11.98 9.89
C CYS A 294 24.10 13.01 8.84
N GLY A 295 24.93 12.60 7.87
CA GLY A 295 25.61 13.52 6.95
C GLY A 295 25.07 13.59 5.53
N GLY A 296 24.53 12.50 4.96
CA GLY A 296 24.09 12.46 3.55
C GLY A 296 22.67 13.00 3.30
N PRO A 297 21.63 12.41 3.92
CA PRO A 297 20.23 12.78 3.68
C PRO A 297 19.76 14.07 4.38
N ARG A 298 20.60 14.70 5.21
CA ARG A 298 20.26 15.92 5.98
C ARG A 298 20.92 17.21 5.47
N ILE A 299 21.78 17.09 4.45
CA ILE A 299 22.27 18.25 3.67
C ILE A 299 21.10 19.07 3.09
N PRO A 300 20.03 18.44 2.58
CA PRO A 300 18.85 19.17 2.13
C PRO A 300 18.15 20.00 3.21
N ALA A 301 18.27 19.68 4.50
CA ALA A 301 17.72 20.52 5.57
C ALA A 301 18.49 21.84 5.74
N LEU A 302 19.82 21.80 5.59
CA LEU A 302 20.65 23.02 5.53
C LEU A 302 20.36 23.83 4.27
N LEU A 303 20.24 23.17 3.11
CA LEU A 303 19.85 23.83 1.86
C LEU A 303 18.45 24.44 1.97
N THR A 304 17.53 23.79 2.68
CA THR A 304 16.19 24.31 2.90
C THR A 304 16.23 25.59 3.70
N GLY A 305 16.90 25.58 4.87
CA GLY A 305 16.98 26.76 5.70
C GLY A 305 17.80 27.92 5.13
N LEU A 306 18.84 27.64 4.33
CA LEU A 306 19.76 28.66 3.81
C LEU A 306 19.43 29.13 2.38
N ILE A 307 18.74 28.30 1.59
CA ILE A 307 18.48 28.55 0.17
C ILE A 307 16.98 28.44 -0.15
N PHE A 308 16.32 27.33 0.16
CA PHE A 308 14.95 27.12 -0.33
C PHE A 308 13.91 28.01 0.36
N VAL A 309 14.00 28.19 1.68
CA VAL A 309 13.15 29.14 2.42
C VAL A 309 13.37 30.58 1.94
N PRO A 310 14.60 31.13 1.87
CA PRO A 310 14.78 32.54 1.51
C PRO A 310 14.64 32.85 0.01
N PHE A 311 14.92 31.91 -0.91
CA PHE A 311 14.91 32.19 -2.36
C PHE A 311 13.73 31.55 -3.11
N PHE A 312 13.12 30.50 -2.58
CA PHE A 312 12.04 29.75 -3.23
C PHE A 312 10.74 29.72 -2.42
N ASP A 313 10.68 30.41 -1.27
CA ASP A 313 9.53 30.49 -0.37
C ASP A 313 8.97 29.11 0.03
N THR A 314 9.85 28.11 0.15
CA THR A 314 9.45 26.74 0.50
C THR A 314 9.20 26.59 1.98
N ASP A 315 8.25 25.72 2.35
CA ASP A 315 8.04 25.34 3.75
C ASP A 315 9.33 24.78 4.41
N PRO A 316 9.67 25.19 5.65
CA PRO A 316 10.86 24.68 6.34
C PRO A 316 10.91 23.15 6.49
N LEU A 317 9.75 22.49 6.56
CA LEU A 317 9.62 21.04 6.66
C LEU A 317 10.09 20.32 5.39
N PHE A 318 10.25 21.04 4.28
CA PHE A 318 10.88 20.54 3.05
C PHE A 318 12.26 19.92 3.32
N GLY A 319 12.97 20.39 4.35
CA GLY A 319 14.25 19.83 4.75
C GLY A 319 14.21 18.35 5.16
N ALA A 320 13.04 17.84 5.56
CA ALA A 320 12.87 16.45 5.96
C ALA A 320 12.53 15.50 4.80
N VAL A 321 11.99 16.00 3.69
CA VAL A 321 11.39 15.16 2.65
C VAL A 321 12.41 14.25 1.97
N VAL A 322 13.65 14.71 1.78
CA VAL A 322 14.70 13.91 1.13
C VAL A 322 15.16 12.76 2.02
N GLU A 323 15.30 12.96 3.33
CA GLU A 323 15.63 11.86 4.25
C GLU A 323 14.52 10.81 4.26
N ILE A 324 13.27 11.28 4.34
CA ILE A 324 12.09 10.43 4.35
C ILE A 324 11.98 9.63 3.03
N GLY A 325 12.22 10.26 1.89
CA GLY A 325 12.10 9.62 0.58
C GLY A 325 13.29 8.76 0.17
N PHE A 326 14.53 9.27 0.21
CA PHE A 326 15.70 8.53 -0.27
C PHE A 326 16.06 7.37 0.66
N LEU A 327 16.07 7.63 1.96
CA LEU A 327 16.50 6.64 2.95
C LEU A 327 15.33 5.79 3.45
N GLY A 328 14.15 6.40 3.57
CA GLY A 328 12.94 5.73 4.04
C GLY A 328 12.07 5.09 2.94
N GLY A 329 12.26 5.50 1.68
CA GLY A 329 11.47 5.02 0.56
C GLY A 329 10.00 5.43 0.61
N HIS A 330 9.23 4.93 -0.37
CA HIS A 330 7.80 5.21 -0.52
C HIS A 330 6.96 4.83 0.70
N GLY A 331 7.37 3.79 1.42
CA GLY A 331 6.67 3.28 2.61
C GLY A 331 6.74 4.28 3.76
N THR A 332 7.91 4.87 3.98
CA THR A 332 8.09 5.90 5.00
C THR A 332 7.40 7.19 4.58
N ALA A 333 7.60 7.65 3.33
CA ALA A 333 6.95 8.86 2.84
C ALA A 333 5.42 8.80 2.98
N GLY A 334 4.81 7.64 2.70
CA GLY A 334 3.36 7.45 2.81
C GLY A 334 2.89 7.35 4.26
N GLY A 335 3.69 6.74 5.13
CA GLY A 335 3.40 6.66 6.56
C GLY A 335 3.49 8.01 7.30
N MET A 336 4.11 9.03 6.68
CA MET A 336 4.32 10.35 7.27
C MET A 336 3.23 11.38 6.92
N SER A 337 2.22 11.01 6.12
CA SER A 337 1.14 11.92 5.70
C SER A 337 0.47 12.63 6.88
N GLY A 338 0.04 11.88 7.89
CA GLY A 338 -0.62 12.44 9.08
C GLY A 338 0.26 13.37 9.92
N ILE A 339 1.60 13.19 9.90
CA ILE A 339 2.54 14.09 10.59
C ILE A 339 2.70 15.39 9.82
N PHE A 340 2.79 15.33 8.49
CA PHE A 340 2.84 16.53 7.67
C PHE A 340 1.54 17.34 7.74
N GLU A 341 0.39 16.67 7.74
CA GLU A 341 -0.91 17.31 7.97
C GLU A 341 -1.00 17.97 9.35
N SER A 342 -0.57 17.29 10.42
CA SER A 342 -0.63 17.86 11.78
C SER A 342 0.33 19.02 11.99
N LEU A 343 1.44 19.06 11.25
CA LEU A 343 2.40 20.18 11.24
C LEU A 343 2.01 21.31 10.27
N GLY A 344 0.88 21.19 9.56
CA GLY A 344 0.34 22.25 8.71
C GLY A 344 0.84 22.27 7.26
N TRP A 345 1.56 21.24 6.80
CA TRP A 345 2.09 21.15 5.44
C TRP A 345 1.73 19.83 4.75
N ALA A 346 0.46 19.67 4.39
CA ALA A 346 -0.06 18.43 3.76
C ALA A 346 0.69 18.03 2.47
N ALA A 347 1.17 19.02 1.70
CA ALA A 347 1.95 18.78 0.48
C ALA A 347 3.27 18.01 0.73
N GLY A 348 3.78 18.00 1.96
CA GLY A 348 5.01 17.29 2.32
C GLY A 348 4.97 15.77 2.06
N SER A 349 3.79 15.16 2.14
CA SER A 349 3.60 13.74 1.79
C SER A 349 3.91 13.47 0.31
N ASP A 350 3.35 14.28 -0.59
CA ASP A 350 3.49 14.12 -2.04
C ASP A 350 4.92 14.45 -2.50
N VAL A 351 5.52 15.49 -1.92
CA VAL A 351 6.93 15.84 -2.13
C VAL A 351 7.83 14.69 -1.66
N GLY A 352 7.56 14.12 -0.47
CA GLY A 352 8.28 12.96 0.07
C GLY A 352 8.22 11.74 -0.85
N GLN A 353 7.04 11.38 -1.36
CA GLN A 353 6.85 10.28 -2.31
C GLN A 353 7.61 10.51 -3.62
N THR A 354 7.63 11.75 -4.09
CA THR A 354 8.36 12.12 -5.31
C THR A 354 9.87 11.94 -5.11
N THR A 355 10.42 12.42 -3.99
CA THR A 355 11.84 12.21 -3.68
C THR A 355 12.20 10.73 -3.53
N ALA A 356 11.31 9.89 -2.99
CA ALA A 356 11.51 8.44 -2.91
C ALA A 356 11.64 7.80 -4.31
N THR A 357 10.83 8.24 -5.26
CA THR A 357 10.89 7.78 -6.66
C THR A 357 12.20 8.17 -7.32
N ILE A 358 12.60 9.44 -7.20
CA ILE A 358 13.87 9.94 -7.74
C ILE A 358 15.04 9.19 -7.13
N GLY A 359 15.02 9.00 -5.81
CA GLY A 359 16.02 8.22 -5.09
C GLY A 359 16.14 6.80 -5.63
N LEU A 360 15.02 6.07 -5.73
CA LEU A 360 15.04 4.68 -6.20
C LEU A 360 15.63 4.56 -7.61
N ILE A 361 15.24 5.45 -8.52
CA ILE A 361 15.80 5.54 -9.89
C ILE A 361 17.31 5.80 -9.81
N ALA A 362 17.73 6.81 -9.05
CA ALA A 362 19.14 7.14 -8.87
C ALA A 362 19.93 5.98 -8.26
N GLY A 363 19.35 5.23 -7.31
CA GLY A 363 19.97 4.07 -6.68
C GLY A 363 20.17 2.91 -7.63
N ILE A 364 19.16 2.57 -8.43
CA ILE A 364 19.25 1.47 -9.41
C ILE A 364 20.21 1.85 -10.54
N PHE A 365 19.91 2.92 -11.29
CA PHE A 365 20.70 3.27 -12.47
C PHE A 365 22.08 3.82 -12.10
N GLY A 366 22.16 4.70 -11.09
CA GLY A 366 23.43 5.19 -10.58
C GLY A 366 24.29 4.08 -9.98
N GLY A 367 23.66 3.11 -9.29
CA GLY A 367 24.34 1.93 -8.77
C GLY A 367 24.96 1.08 -9.88
N LEU A 368 24.19 0.81 -10.94
CA LEU A 368 24.68 0.09 -12.12
C LEU A 368 25.82 0.83 -12.83
N ILE A 369 25.74 2.16 -12.96
CA ILE A 369 26.83 2.99 -13.51
C ILE A 369 28.09 2.86 -12.64
N LEU A 370 27.94 2.97 -11.31
CA LEU A 370 29.06 2.82 -10.37
C LEU A 370 29.69 1.43 -10.46
N ILE A 371 28.88 0.37 -10.56
CA ILE A 371 29.35 -1.01 -10.77
C ILE A 371 30.15 -1.11 -12.07
N ASN A 372 29.64 -0.57 -13.17
CA ASN A 372 30.34 -0.58 -14.46
C ASN A 372 31.70 0.13 -14.38
N ILE A 373 31.77 1.26 -13.69
CA ILE A 373 33.02 1.98 -13.41
C ILE A 373 33.93 1.14 -12.51
N GLY A 374 33.39 0.51 -11.47
CA GLY A 374 34.12 -0.34 -10.53
C GLY A 374 34.75 -1.56 -11.21
N VAL A 375 34.03 -2.20 -12.13
CA VAL A 375 34.55 -3.31 -12.95
C VAL A 375 35.68 -2.83 -13.84
N LYS A 376 35.51 -1.72 -14.58
CA LYS A 376 36.56 -1.15 -15.44
C LYS A 376 37.83 -0.78 -14.68
N LYS A 377 37.68 -0.29 -13.45
CA LYS A 377 38.79 0.12 -12.57
C LYS A 377 39.28 -0.98 -11.62
N ARG A 378 38.79 -2.22 -11.75
CA ARG A 378 39.16 -3.38 -10.92
C ARG A 378 38.93 -3.18 -9.41
N TYR A 379 37.92 -2.39 -9.05
CA TYR A 379 37.50 -2.16 -7.67
C TYR A 379 36.69 -3.33 -7.10
N THR A 380 36.01 -4.08 -7.96
CA THR A 380 35.27 -5.30 -7.60
C THR A 380 36.21 -6.45 -7.27
N THR A 381 35.82 -7.27 -6.29
CA THR A 381 36.58 -8.42 -5.80
C THR A 381 36.39 -9.63 -6.72
N PHE A 382 35.14 -9.92 -7.11
CA PHE A 382 34.76 -11.10 -7.90
C PHE A 382 34.29 -10.77 -9.32
N LEU A 383 33.51 -9.71 -9.51
CA LEU A 383 32.92 -9.39 -10.81
C LEU A 383 33.98 -8.90 -11.82
N GLU A 384 34.21 -9.67 -12.88
CA GLU A 384 35.18 -9.35 -13.95
C GLU A 384 34.53 -8.66 -15.15
N GLU A 385 33.32 -9.10 -15.54
CA GLU A 385 32.50 -8.49 -16.59
C GLU A 385 31.03 -8.39 -16.15
N VAL A 386 30.37 -7.29 -16.52
CA VAL A 386 28.94 -7.07 -16.21
C VAL A 386 28.02 -7.98 -17.06
N GLY A 387 28.56 -8.64 -18.10
CA GLY A 387 27.81 -9.51 -19.00
C GLY A 387 27.45 -10.89 -18.44
N GLU A 388 28.10 -11.36 -17.38
CA GLU A 388 27.84 -12.68 -16.77
C GLU A 388 26.63 -12.71 -15.82
N LEU A 389 25.92 -11.59 -15.68
CA LEU A 389 24.83 -11.43 -14.71
C LEU A 389 23.52 -12.17 -15.05
N ASN A 390 23.40 -12.71 -16.26
CA ASN A 390 22.29 -13.55 -16.69
C ASN A 390 22.72 -15.00 -16.88
N THR A 391 23.14 -15.67 -15.80
CA THR A 391 23.37 -17.13 -15.81
C THR A 391 22.19 -17.93 -15.23
N GLY A 392 21.14 -17.27 -14.75
CA GLY A 392 19.87 -17.90 -14.39
C GLY A 392 18.88 -17.84 -15.55
N GLU A 393 18.15 -18.93 -15.79
CA GLU A 393 16.98 -18.88 -16.68
C GLU A 393 15.96 -17.87 -16.12
N ASP A 394 15.52 -16.91 -16.95
CA ASP A 394 14.47 -15.95 -16.60
C ASP A 394 13.13 -16.62 -16.25
N THR A 395 12.98 -17.88 -16.67
CA THR A 395 11.78 -18.70 -16.45
C THR A 395 12.15 -20.09 -15.97
N TYR A 396 11.71 -20.45 -14.77
CA TYR A 396 11.82 -21.82 -14.26
C TYR A 396 10.61 -22.64 -14.71
N ILE A 397 10.82 -23.58 -15.64
CA ILE A 397 9.76 -24.45 -16.18
C ILE A 397 10.06 -25.92 -15.85
N GLY A 398 9.02 -26.69 -15.53
CA GLY A 398 9.14 -28.12 -15.29
C GLY A 398 9.99 -28.43 -14.06
N GLU A 399 11.01 -29.28 -14.22
CA GLU A 399 11.88 -29.74 -13.13
C GLU A 399 12.79 -28.65 -12.55
N ALA A 400 12.97 -27.53 -13.26
CA ALA A 400 13.70 -26.36 -12.77
C ALA A 400 12.89 -25.52 -11.76
N GLN A 401 11.59 -25.80 -11.59
CA GLN A 401 10.73 -25.08 -10.66
C GLN A 401 11.17 -25.28 -9.21
N GLN A 402 11.38 -24.17 -8.51
CA GLN A 402 11.70 -24.18 -7.09
C GLN A 402 10.44 -23.93 -6.25
N PRO A 403 10.29 -24.62 -5.11
CA PRO A 403 9.19 -24.37 -4.20
C PRO A 403 9.26 -22.93 -3.71
N SER A 404 8.12 -22.28 -3.84
CA SER A 404 7.97 -20.85 -3.60
C SER A 404 7.77 -20.49 -2.12
N SER A 405 7.14 -21.39 -1.37
CA SER A 405 6.97 -21.33 0.07
C SER A 405 6.62 -22.71 0.61
N HIS A 406 6.77 -22.91 1.92
CA HIS A 406 6.46 -24.17 2.58
C HIS A 406 5.10 -24.12 3.27
N THR A 407 4.28 -25.16 3.08
CA THR A 407 3.02 -25.29 3.82
C THR A 407 3.32 -25.82 5.21
N THR A 408 3.10 -24.99 6.23
CA THR A 408 3.35 -25.32 7.65
C THR A 408 2.09 -25.67 8.43
N ILE A 409 0.92 -25.24 7.95
CA ILE A 409 -0.37 -25.48 8.59
C ILE A 409 -1.32 -26.22 7.64
N ASN A 410 -2.13 -27.12 8.19
CA ASN A 410 -3.16 -27.79 7.42
C ASN A 410 -4.20 -26.77 6.93
N LYS A 411 -4.43 -26.73 5.62
CA LYS A 411 -5.35 -25.80 4.94
C LYS A 411 -6.80 -25.90 5.44
N ASN A 412 -7.19 -27.02 6.04
CA ASN A 412 -8.52 -27.20 6.63
C ASN A 412 -8.69 -26.42 7.95
N VAL A 413 -7.59 -26.00 8.59
CA VAL A 413 -7.61 -25.21 9.83
C VAL A 413 -7.58 -23.73 9.51
N VAL A 414 -6.53 -23.31 8.79
CA VAL A 414 -6.36 -21.94 8.33
C VAL A 414 -5.46 -21.96 7.10
N GLU A 415 -5.71 -21.04 6.18
CA GLU A 415 -4.85 -20.86 5.02
C GLU A 415 -3.49 -20.28 5.50
N GLY A 416 -2.37 -20.84 5.00
CA GLY A 416 -1.03 -20.51 5.47
C GLY A 416 -0.62 -19.06 5.23
N PHE A 417 -0.90 -18.50 4.06
CA PHE A 417 -0.72 -17.08 3.77
C PHE A 417 -1.55 -16.21 4.72
N ALA A 418 -2.84 -16.55 4.94
CA ALA A 418 -3.71 -15.81 5.86
C ALA A 418 -3.17 -15.83 7.30
N PHE A 419 -2.64 -16.96 7.77
CA PHE A 419 -1.99 -17.07 9.07
C PHE A 419 -0.78 -16.11 9.20
N HIS A 420 0.11 -16.10 8.21
CA HIS A 420 1.28 -15.21 8.24
C HIS A 420 0.87 -13.73 8.11
N ALA A 421 -0.13 -13.41 7.29
CA ALA A 421 -0.69 -12.07 7.18
C ALA A 421 -1.30 -11.62 8.52
N ALA A 422 -1.99 -12.50 9.24
CA ALA A 422 -2.53 -12.21 10.56
C ALA A 422 -1.43 -11.93 11.60
N LEU A 423 -0.29 -12.63 11.55
CA LEU A 423 0.86 -12.31 12.41
C LEU A 423 1.40 -10.91 12.15
N ILE A 424 1.49 -10.48 10.88
CA ILE A 424 1.84 -9.09 10.54
C ILE A 424 0.79 -8.12 11.08
N GLY A 425 -0.50 -8.44 10.92
CA GLY A 425 -1.60 -7.64 11.48
C GLY A 425 -1.52 -7.46 12.99
N ILE A 426 -1.17 -8.52 13.73
CA ILE A 426 -0.94 -8.47 15.18
C ILE A 426 0.25 -7.55 15.51
N ALA A 427 1.35 -7.65 14.77
CA ALA A 427 2.52 -6.77 14.96
C ALA A 427 2.14 -5.29 14.78
N VAL A 428 1.37 -4.98 13.73
CA VAL A 428 0.86 -3.63 13.46
C VAL A 428 -0.10 -3.18 14.57
N TYR A 429 -1.00 -4.05 15.03
CA TYR A 429 -1.93 -3.75 16.12
C TYR A 429 -1.22 -3.45 17.44
N ILE A 430 -0.17 -4.20 17.78
CA ILE A 430 0.67 -3.90 18.96
C ILE A 430 1.30 -2.51 18.81
N GLY A 431 1.83 -2.18 17.62
CA GLY A 431 2.36 -0.85 17.34
C GLY A 431 1.31 0.26 17.51
N TYR A 432 0.11 0.04 16.99
CA TYR A 432 -1.03 0.96 17.14
C TYR A 432 -1.43 1.13 18.61
N ALA A 433 -1.51 0.05 19.38
CA ALA A 433 -1.84 0.10 20.80
C ALA A 433 -0.81 0.88 21.61
N ILE A 434 0.49 0.77 21.27
CA ILE A 434 1.55 1.59 21.88
C ILE A 434 1.31 3.07 21.58
N ILE A 435 1.02 3.43 20.34
CA ILE A 435 0.77 4.82 19.95
C ILE A 435 -0.47 5.37 20.64
N TYR A 436 -1.57 4.60 20.65
CA TYR A 436 -2.80 4.98 21.34
C TYR A 436 -2.55 5.26 22.84
N ALA A 437 -1.76 4.42 23.50
CA ALA A 437 -1.38 4.66 24.89
C ALA A 437 -0.54 5.93 25.03
N VAL A 438 0.47 6.14 24.18
CA VAL A 438 1.32 7.35 24.25
C VAL A 438 0.51 8.62 23.98
N ASP A 439 -0.37 8.61 22.99
CA ASP A 439 -1.24 9.74 22.67
C ASP A 439 -2.20 10.05 23.83
N HIS A 440 -2.76 9.02 24.47
CA HIS A 440 -3.65 9.20 25.62
C HIS A 440 -2.93 9.79 26.86
N PHE A 441 -1.69 9.39 27.13
CA PHE A 441 -0.95 9.84 28.32
C PHE A 441 -0.13 11.11 28.11
N PHE A 442 0.37 11.35 26.89
CA PHE A 442 1.33 12.42 26.59
C PHE A 442 0.82 13.40 25.51
N HIS A 443 -0.36 13.17 24.92
CA HIS A 443 -0.94 14.00 23.85
C HIS A 443 0.04 14.27 22.70
N PHE A 444 0.80 13.23 22.34
CA PHE A 444 1.86 13.32 21.34
C PHE A 444 1.62 12.31 20.21
N THR A 445 1.37 12.82 19.01
CA THR A 445 1.12 12.00 17.82
C THR A 445 2.41 11.37 17.32
N LEU A 446 2.40 10.05 17.18
CA LEU A 446 3.55 9.26 16.74
C LEU A 446 3.24 8.48 15.44
N PRO A 447 4.24 8.31 14.57
CA PRO A 447 4.11 7.57 13.31
C PRO A 447 3.85 6.07 13.56
N LEU A 448 2.95 5.43 12.81
CA LEU A 448 2.64 4.00 13.02
C LEU A 448 3.83 3.06 12.72
N PHE A 449 4.62 3.37 11.70
CA PHE A 449 5.62 2.47 11.15
C PHE A 449 6.71 2.01 12.16
N PRO A 450 7.41 2.91 12.89
CA PRO A 450 8.45 2.48 13.85
C PRO A 450 7.89 1.62 14.99
N PHE A 451 6.67 1.91 15.43
CA PHE A 451 6.03 1.17 16.51
C PHE A 451 5.48 -0.17 16.04
N ALA A 452 5.04 -0.28 14.79
CA ALA A 452 4.74 -1.57 14.17
C ALA A 452 6.01 -2.47 14.09
N MET A 453 7.20 -1.91 13.84
CA MET A 453 8.45 -2.67 13.92
C MET A 453 8.74 -3.15 15.34
N ILE A 454 8.53 -2.31 16.36
CA ILE A 454 8.65 -2.69 17.77
C ILE A 454 7.63 -3.79 18.11
N GLY A 455 6.39 -3.64 17.63
CA GLY A 455 5.34 -4.66 17.76
C GLY A 455 5.73 -5.99 17.13
N GLY A 456 6.36 -5.96 15.94
CA GLY A 456 6.92 -7.15 15.29
C GLY A 456 8.06 -7.79 16.07
N TRP A 457 8.93 -6.99 16.69
CA TRP A 457 10.00 -7.49 17.56
C TRP A 457 9.45 -8.16 18.83
N ILE A 458 8.47 -7.52 19.49
CA ILE A 458 7.77 -8.09 20.64
C ILE A 458 7.08 -9.40 20.25
N LEU A 459 6.33 -9.39 19.14
CA LEU A 459 5.65 -10.57 18.62
C LEU A 459 6.65 -11.70 18.35
N ASN A 460 7.76 -11.42 17.67
CA ASN A 460 8.79 -12.41 17.41
C ASN A 460 9.41 -12.94 18.72
N ALA A 461 9.70 -12.08 19.69
CA ALA A 461 10.23 -12.50 20.99
C ALA A 461 9.29 -13.44 21.75
N VAL A 462 7.97 -13.24 21.62
CA VAL A 462 6.94 -14.15 22.16
C VAL A 462 6.89 -15.44 21.36
N LEU A 463 6.78 -15.37 20.03
CA LEU A 463 6.65 -16.54 19.15
C LEU A 463 7.82 -17.51 19.31
N GLN A 464 9.05 -17.02 19.40
CA GLN A 464 10.26 -17.83 19.59
C GLN A 464 10.27 -18.62 20.92
N ARG A 465 9.43 -18.26 21.89
CA ARG A 465 9.27 -18.97 23.17
C ARG A 465 8.11 -19.98 23.14
N THR A 466 7.41 -20.11 22.03
CA THR A 466 6.23 -20.97 21.88
C THR A 466 6.45 -22.04 20.81
N SER A 467 5.62 -23.08 20.81
CA SER A 467 5.61 -24.11 19.76
C SER A 467 5.19 -23.56 18.38
N ILE A 468 4.56 -22.39 18.34
CA ILE A 468 4.10 -21.74 17.11
C ILE A 468 5.26 -21.31 16.20
N ALA A 469 6.47 -21.13 16.75
CA ALA A 469 7.66 -20.81 15.95
C ALA A 469 7.92 -21.81 14.81
N GLN A 470 7.57 -23.09 15.00
CA GLN A 470 7.73 -24.13 13.99
C GLN A 470 6.73 -24.02 12.83
N LEU A 471 5.65 -23.25 13.01
CA LEU A 471 4.62 -23.03 12.01
C LEU A 471 4.94 -21.84 11.09
N ILE A 472 6.02 -21.11 11.37
CA ILE A 472 6.39 -19.90 10.64
C ILE A 472 7.27 -20.25 9.45
N ASP A 473 6.78 -19.92 8.26
CA ASP A 473 7.49 -20.01 6.99
C ASP A 473 8.02 -18.64 6.56
N ARG A 474 9.34 -18.52 6.46
CA ARG A 474 10.00 -17.27 6.10
C ARG A 474 9.70 -16.85 4.66
N ASP A 475 9.60 -17.81 3.74
CA ASP A 475 9.37 -17.51 2.33
C ASP A 475 7.97 -16.92 2.10
N THR A 476 6.97 -17.39 2.86
CA THR A 476 5.64 -16.77 2.89
C THR A 476 5.71 -15.31 3.36
N PHE A 477 6.50 -14.96 4.38
CA PHE A 477 6.69 -13.57 4.77
C PHE A 477 7.33 -12.72 3.68
N VAL A 478 8.35 -13.25 2.98
CA VAL A 478 9.00 -12.56 1.85
C VAL A 478 7.99 -12.29 0.73
N ARG A 479 7.05 -13.20 0.49
CA ARG A 479 6.01 -13.06 -0.54
C ARG A 479 4.95 -12.04 -0.18
N ILE A 480 4.50 -12.04 1.08
CA ILE A 480 3.59 -10.99 1.59
C ILE A 480 4.29 -9.63 1.47
N GLN A 481 5.55 -9.53 1.89
CA GLN A 481 6.34 -8.32 1.76
C GLN A 481 6.46 -7.88 0.29
N GLY A 482 6.76 -8.80 -0.63
CA GLY A 482 6.82 -8.50 -2.08
C GLY A 482 5.51 -7.95 -2.61
N LEU A 483 4.39 -8.60 -2.31
CA LEU A 483 3.06 -8.13 -2.70
C LEU A 483 2.73 -6.74 -2.13
N CYS A 484 3.02 -6.52 -0.84
CA CYS A 484 2.82 -5.21 -0.21
C CYS A 484 3.70 -4.12 -0.84
N MET A 485 4.95 -4.45 -1.21
CA MET A 485 5.85 -3.52 -1.91
C MET A 485 5.32 -3.13 -3.29
N ASP A 486 4.77 -4.08 -4.05
CA ASP A 486 4.19 -3.79 -5.37
C ASP A 486 2.97 -2.88 -5.25
N PHE A 487 2.05 -3.16 -4.31
CA PHE A 487 0.92 -2.28 -4.05
C PHE A 487 1.35 -0.90 -3.59
N LEU A 488 2.37 -0.82 -2.73
CA LEU A 488 2.93 0.45 -2.26
C LEU A 488 3.52 1.26 -3.41
N ILE A 489 4.28 0.64 -4.33
CA ILE A 489 4.85 1.33 -5.50
C ILE A 489 3.74 1.84 -6.42
N VAL A 490 2.75 1.00 -6.75
CA VAL A 490 1.62 1.39 -7.61
C VAL A 490 0.81 2.50 -6.97
N ALA A 491 0.48 2.38 -5.69
CA ALA A 491 -0.27 3.40 -4.95
C ALA A 491 0.51 4.72 -4.87
N ALA A 492 1.82 4.67 -4.61
CA ALA A 492 2.65 5.86 -4.55
C ALA A 492 2.75 6.57 -5.90
N VAL A 493 2.95 5.84 -7.00
CA VAL A 493 2.95 6.42 -8.35
C VAL A 493 1.58 7.02 -8.69
N ALA A 494 0.49 6.36 -8.28
CA ALA A 494 -0.87 6.84 -8.52
C ALA A 494 -1.27 8.04 -7.65
N SER A 495 -0.68 8.20 -6.46
CA SER A 495 -1.00 9.29 -5.52
C SER A 495 -0.16 10.55 -5.74
N VAL A 496 0.83 10.52 -6.64
CA VAL A 496 1.68 11.68 -6.94
C VAL A 496 0.84 12.80 -7.56
N SER A 497 0.76 13.94 -6.88
CA SER A 497 0.09 15.14 -7.38
C SER A 497 1.01 15.93 -8.31
N ILE A 498 0.67 15.92 -9.60
CA ILE A 498 1.39 16.69 -10.63
C ILE A 498 1.50 18.19 -10.27
N PRO A 499 0.46 18.87 -9.73
CA PRO A 499 0.57 20.28 -9.36
C PRO A 499 1.67 20.55 -8.32
N VAL A 500 1.80 19.69 -7.29
CA VAL A 500 2.81 19.86 -6.23
C VAL A 500 4.22 19.67 -6.80
N ILE A 501 4.42 18.73 -7.73
CA ILE A 501 5.71 18.59 -8.41
C ILE A 501 6.09 19.86 -9.15
N LEU A 502 5.15 20.49 -9.87
CA LEU A 502 5.42 21.69 -10.64
C LEU A 502 5.75 22.89 -9.74
N GLU A 503 5.06 23.02 -8.61
CA GLU A 503 5.30 24.05 -7.60
C GLU A 503 6.70 23.93 -6.99
N TYR A 504 7.12 22.73 -6.61
CA TYR A 504 8.40 22.48 -5.94
C TYR A 504 9.51 22.00 -6.88
N MET A 505 9.34 22.08 -8.20
CA MET A 505 10.24 21.43 -9.16
C MET A 505 11.71 21.86 -8.99
N ALA A 506 11.95 23.17 -8.89
CA ALA A 506 13.30 23.71 -8.71
C ALA A 506 13.96 23.28 -7.37
N PRO A 507 13.35 23.53 -6.19
CA PRO A 507 13.94 23.08 -4.92
C PRO A 507 14.08 21.56 -4.84
N LEU A 508 13.13 20.79 -5.39
CA LEU A 508 13.16 19.33 -5.43
C LEU A 508 14.35 18.81 -6.24
N LEU A 509 14.54 19.29 -7.47
CA LEU A 509 15.65 18.85 -8.33
C LEU A 509 17.01 19.18 -7.72
N ILE A 510 17.16 20.38 -7.14
CA ILE A 510 18.41 20.80 -6.48
C ILE A 510 18.67 19.92 -5.25
N ALA A 511 17.65 19.68 -4.41
CA ALA A 511 17.76 18.86 -3.22
C ALA A 511 18.12 17.41 -3.54
N CYS A 512 17.45 16.82 -4.53
CA CYS A 512 17.73 15.46 -5.01
C CYS A 512 19.12 15.36 -5.64
N ALA A 513 19.53 16.32 -6.48
CA ALA A 513 20.86 16.34 -7.07
C ALA A 513 21.96 16.44 -5.99
N ALA A 514 21.76 17.29 -4.97
CA ALA A 514 22.66 17.40 -3.84
C ALA A 514 22.75 16.09 -3.04
N ALA A 515 21.61 15.42 -2.79
CA ALA A 515 21.58 14.14 -2.11
C ALA A 515 22.26 13.01 -2.91
N ILE A 516 22.06 12.96 -4.24
CA ILE A 516 22.74 12.01 -5.12
C ILE A 516 24.25 12.28 -5.12
N ALA A 517 24.65 13.55 -5.29
CA ALA A 517 26.06 13.93 -5.27
C ALA A 517 26.72 13.57 -3.93
N ALA A 518 26.03 13.79 -2.81
CA ALA A 518 26.49 13.40 -1.48
C ALA A 518 26.65 11.88 -1.38
N THR A 519 25.61 11.10 -1.68
CA THR A 519 25.67 9.63 -1.56
C THR A 519 26.73 9.00 -2.45
N VAL A 520 26.90 9.49 -3.69
CA VAL A 520 27.99 9.08 -4.59
C VAL A 520 29.36 9.47 -4.05
N SER A 521 29.52 10.70 -3.54
CA SER A 521 30.78 11.16 -2.95
C SER A 521 31.16 10.33 -1.73
N ILE A 522 30.19 9.99 -0.88
CA ILE A 522 30.41 9.15 0.29
C ILE A 522 30.85 7.74 -0.14
N PHE A 523 30.17 7.16 -1.13
CA PHE A 523 30.54 5.85 -1.68
C PHE A 523 31.98 5.85 -2.20
N LEU A 524 32.33 6.80 -3.08
CA LEU A 524 33.65 6.83 -3.74
C LEU A 524 34.79 7.27 -2.81
N PHE A 525 34.53 8.19 -1.87
CA PHE A 525 35.56 8.76 -1.02
C PHE A 525 35.73 8.00 0.29
N LEU A 526 34.61 7.72 0.98
CA LEU A 526 34.65 7.23 2.35
C LEU A 526 34.70 5.71 2.44
N SER A 527 34.00 4.99 1.55
CA SER A 527 34.00 3.53 1.55
C SER A 527 35.41 2.91 1.48
N PRO A 528 36.29 3.29 0.52
CA PRO A 528 37.64 2.72 0.43
C PRO A 528 38.56 3.11 1.59
N ARG A 529 38.22 4.19 2.32
CA ARG A 529 39.00 4.66 3.47
C ARG A 529 38.58 4.01 4.79
N ILE A 530 37.41 3.38 4.84
CA ILE A 530 36.88 2.77 6.06
C ILE A 530 36.91 1.24 5.97
N PHE A 531 36.66 0.68 4.79
CA PHE A 531 36.78 -0.76 4.57
C PHE A 531 38.09 -1.07 3.84
N LYS A 532 38.90 -1.94 4.45
CA LYS A 532 40.17 -2.39 3.87
C LYS A 532 39.98 -3.48 2.81
N ASN A 533 38.98 -4.35 3.02
CA ASN A 533 38.65 -5.48 2.16
C ASN A 533 37.19 -5.33 1.68
N ASN A 534 36.91 -5.72 0.44
CA ASN A 534 35.58 -5.72 -0.18
C ASN A 534 34.83 -4.38 -0.01
N TRP A 535 35.57 -3.26 -0.12
CA TRP A 535 35.04 -1.92 0.16
C TRP A 535 33.97 -1.55 -0.88
N PHE A 536 34.11 -2.08 -2.09
CA PHE A 536 33.20 -1.82 -3.18
C PHE A 536 31.85 -2.52 -2.93
N GLU A 537 31.87 -3.81 -2.60
CA GLU A 537 30.67 -4.61 -2.31
C GLU A 537 29.93 -4.11 -1.06
N ILE A 538 30.68 -3.79 0.01
CA ILE A 538 30.10 -3.20 1.22
C ILE A 538 29.52 -1.81 0.90
N GLY A 539 30.25 -0.99 0.15
CA GLY A 539 29.86 0.36 -0.19
C GLY A 539 28.63 0.42 -1.08
N ILE A 540 28.56 -0.41 -2.12
CA ILE A 540 27.46 -0.37 -3.11
C ILE A 540 26.15 -0.85 -2.50
N THR A 541 26.22 -1.82 -1.58
CA THR A 541 25.08 -2.26 -0.79
C THR A 541 24.47 -1.09 -0.01
N ARG A 542 25.32 -0.26 0.61
CA ARG A 542 24.85 0.89 1.40
C ARG A 542 24.40 2.06 0.55
N TYR A 543 25.07 2.28 -0.57
CA TYR A 543 24.63 3.25 -1.57
C TYR A 543 23.19 2.96 -1.99
N GLY A 544 22.92 1.74 -2.47
CA GLY A 544 21.57 1.35 -2.88
C GLY A 544 20.54 1.42 -1.75
N ALA A 545 20.91 1.00 -0.54
CA ALA A 545 20.02 1.06 0.63
C ALA A 545 19.67 2.49 1.06
N SER A 546 20.51 3.47 0.72
CA SER A 546 20.36 4.87 1.16
C SER A 546 19.81 5.80 0.08
N THR A 547 19.79 5.35 -1.17
CA THR A 547 19.11 6.04 -2.25
C THR A 547 17.72 5.46 -2.49
N GLY A 548 17.38 4.28 -1.94
CA GLY A 548 16.03 3.73 -2.02
C GLY A 548 15.67 2.96 -0.77
N VAL A 549 15.73 1.63 -0.87
CA VAL A 549 15.43 0.75 0.26
C VAL A 549 16.48 -0.35 0.36
N ALA A 550 16.51 -1.06 1.50
CA ALA A 550 17.39 -2.20 1.71
C ALA A 550 17.38 -3.22 0.55
N ALA A 551 16.23 -3.40 -0.10
CA ALA A 551 16.10 -4.27 -1.28
C ALA A 551 16.97 -3.82 -2.46
N THR A 552 17.01 -2.51 -2.76
CA THR A 552 17.88 -1.93 -3.80
C THR A 552 19.35 -2.18 -3.49
N GLY A 553 19.75 -2.01 -2.22
CA GLY A 553 21.11 -2.32 -1.78
C GLY A 553 21.51 -3.79 -1.97
N LEU A 554 20.64 -4.72 -1.56
CA LEU A 554 20.88 -6.15 -1.72
C LEU A 554 20.83 -6.59 -3.19
N MET A 555 20.02 -5.95 -4.02
CA MET A 555 19.98 -6.17 -5.47
C MET A 555 21.32 -5.80 -6.10
N LEU A 556 21.84 -4.59 -5.83
CA LEU A 556 23.15 -4.18 -6.32
C LEU A 556 24.29 -5.06 -5.79
N LEU A 557 24.18 -5.56 -4.55
CA LEU A 557 25.13 -6.53 -4.01
C LEU A 557 25.13 -7.82 -4.83
N ARG A 558 23.95 -8.38 -5.14
CA ARG A 558 23.83 -9.57 -5.99
C ARG A 558 24.44 -9.34 -7.38
N THR A 559 24.46 -8.10 -7.85
CA THR A 559 25.12 -7.73 -9.11
C THR A 559 26.63 -7.86 -9.05
N VAL A 560 27.27 -7.61 -7.90
CA VAL A 560 28.74 -7.65 -7.76
C VAL A 560 29.27 -8.89 -7.05
N ASP A 561 28.40 -9.56 -6.29
CA ASP A 561 28.67 -10.78 -5.51
C ASP A 561 27.42 -11.68 -5.50
N PRO A 562 27.09 -12.36 -6.62
CA PRO A 562 25.87 -13.16 -6.76
C PRO A 562 25.78 -14.31 -5.75
N GLU A 563 26.92 -14.96 -5.46
CA GLU A 563 27.02 -16.09 -4.53
C GLU A 563 27.15 -15.65 -3.06
N MET A 564 27.13 -14.34 -2.77
CA MET A 564 27.27 -13.80 -1.42
C MET A 564 28.54 -14.28 -0.69
N LYS A 565 29.65 -14.39 -1.43
CA LYS A 565 30.95 -14.86 -0.93
C LYS A 565 31.64 -13.81 -0.05
N THR A 566 31.41 -12.53 -0.31
CA THR A 566 31.95 -11.44 0.52
C THR A 566 31.21 -11.34 1.85
N ASP A 567 31.87 -10.73 2.84
CA ASP A 567 31.22 -10.38 4.10
C ASP A 567 30.24 -9.20 3.99
N ALA A 568 30.00 -8.64 2.79
CA ALA A 568 29.15 -7.46 2.62
C ALA A 568 27.72 -7.68 3.12
N ALA A 569 27.09 -8.80 2.75
CA ALA A 569 25.74 -9.16 3.22
C ALA A 569 25.69 -9.35 4.74
N LYS A 570 26.69 -10.03 5.31
CA LYS A 570 26.79 -10.26 6.76
C LYS A 570 26.97 -8.95 7.52
N ILE A 571 27.85 -8.07 7.05
CA ILE A 571 28.10 -6.76 7.64
C ILE A 571 26.83 -5.91 7.58
N TYR A 572 26.12 -5.92 6.46
CA TYR A 572 24.85 -5.20 6.34
C TYR A 572 23.82 -5.72 7.35
N ALA A 573 23.60 -7.04 7.40
CA ALA A 573 22.65 -7.68 8.30
C ALA A 573 22.98 -7.44 9.79
N LEU A 574 24.25 -7.49 10.18
CA LEU A 574 24.67 -7.24 11.56
C LEU A 574 24.46 -5.79 12.00
N ASN A 575 24.48 -4.83 11.08
CA ASN A 575 24.25 -3.41 11.38
C ASN A 575 22.76 -3.04 11.39
N ALA A 576 21.91 -3.77 10.67
CA ALA A 576 20.50 -3.42 10.50
C ALA A 576 19.72 -3.25 11.83
N PRO A 577 19.83 -4.15 12.84
CA PRO A 577 19.12 -3.98 14.11
C PRO A 577 19.46 -2.71 14.89
N PHE A 578 20.66 -2.17 14.69
CA PHE A 578 21.15 -0.99 15.41
C PHE A 578 20.90 0.32 14.66
N SER A 579 20.45 0.25 13.40
CA SER A 579 20.29 1.41 12.53
C SER A 579 18.86 1.57 12.02
N SER A 580 18.25 0.50 11.51
CA SER A 580 16.92 0.53 10.91
C SER A 580 15.79 0.99 11.85
N PRO A 581 15.78 0.68 13.17
CA PRO A 581 14.74 1.21 14.07
C PRO A 581 14.82 2.73 14.28
N PHE A 582 15.97 3.33 14.01
CA PHE A 582 16.22 4.76 14.21
C PHE A 582 16.16 5.54 12.91
N ILE A 583 16.62 4.95 11.80
CA ILE A 583 16.91 5.64 10.56
C ILE A 583 16.37 4.85 9.36
N GLY A 584 16.04 5.54 8.27
CA GLY A 584 15.48 4.90 7.06
C GLY A 584 14.00 4.58 7.27
N GLY A 585 13.29 5.52 7.87
CA GLY A 585 11.91 5.39 8.33
C GLY A 585 11.74 5.13 9.82
N GLY A 586 12.84 4.90 10.55
CA GLY A 586 12.79 4.73 12.00
C GLY A 586 12.46 6.00 12.81
N LEU A 587 12.62 5.91 14.13
CA LEU A 587 12.24 6.95 15.09
C LEU A 587 12.85 8.33 14.82
N VAL A 588 14.12 8.40 14.42
CA VAL A 588 14.82 9.68 14.18
C VAL A 588 14.34 10.31 12.88
N THR A 589 14.20 9.53 11.81
CA THR A 589 13.67 10.01 10.53
C THR A 589 12.24 10.52 10.69
N SER A 590 11.42 9.81 11.47
CA SER A 590 10.03 10.20 11.68
C SER A 590 9.84 11.38 12.64
N ALA A 591 10.75 11.56 13.61
CA ALA A 591 10.76 12.73 14.49
C ALA A 591 11.32 13.99 13.79
N TYR A 592 11.97 13.85 12.64
CA TYR A 592 12.71 14.94 12.01
C TYR A 592 11.84 16.13 11.58
N PRO A 593 10.64 15.95 10.98
CA PRO A 593 9.73 17.08 10.70
C PRO A 593 9.35 17.84 11.98
N ALA A 594 9.04 17.14 13.06
CA ALA A 594 8.71 17.77 14.35
C ALA A 594 9.90 18.55 14.93
N LEU A 595 11.12 18.01 14.83
CA LEU A 595 12.33 18.71 15.23
C LEU A 595 12.55 19.99 14.41
N ILE A 596 12.32 19.95 13.10
CA ILE A 596 12.39 21.13 12.23
C ILE A 596 11.33 22.16 12.61
N ALA A 597 10.11 21.74 12.92
CA ALA A 597 9.06 22.65 13.39
C ALA A 597 9.43 23.34 14.72
N MET A 598 10.11 22.63 15.63
CA MET A 598 10.49 23.15 16.94
C MET A 598 11.74 24.05 16.92
N PHE A 599 12.80 23.63 16.21
CA PHE A 599 14.13 24.27 16.27
C PHE A 599 14.50 24.99 14.96
N GLY A 600 13.73 24.79 13.89
CA GLY A 600 14.01 25.35 12.57
C GLY A 600 14.99 24.51 11.74
N ALA A 601 14.80 24.57 10.41
CA ALA A 601 15.54 23.76 9.45
C ALA A 601 17.07 23.96 9.51
N VAL A 602 17.53 25.21 9.71
CA VAL A 602 18.96 25.53 9.81
C VAL A 602 19.60 24.87 11.04
N GLN A 603 18.95 24.96 12.21
CA GLN A 603 19.51 24.43 13.45
C GLN A 603 19.54 22.89 13.42
N CYS A 604 18.45 22.26 12.95
CA CYS A 604 18.39 20.81 12.76
C CYS A 604 19.41 20.32 11.74
N GLY A 605 19.56 21.06 10.63
CA GLY A 605 20.58 20.80 9.62
C GLY A 605 22.00 20.92 10.18
N ALA A 606 22.31 21.99 10.91
CA ALA A 606 23.63 22.22 11.49
C ALA A 606 23.97 21.18 12.57
N ALA A 607 23.01 20.83 13.42
CA ALA A 607 23.17 19.78 14.42
C ALA A 607 23.46 18.42 13.77
N SER A 608 22.75 18.09 12.69
CA SER A 608 23.00 16.85 11.94
C SER A 608 24.38 16.82 11.29
N MET A 609 24.81 17.94 10.69
CA MET A 609 26.14 18.07 10.10
C MET A 609 27.24 18.02 11.17
N GLY A 610 27.02 18.62 12.33
CA GLY A 610 27.94 18.54 13.47
C GLY A 610 28.10 17.11 13.97
N LEU A 611 26.99 16.38 14.14
CA LEU A 611 27.02 14.96 14.49
C LEU A 611 27.73 14.12 13.42
N ALA A 612 27.50 14.45 12.14
CA ALA A 612 28.20 13.84 11.04
C ALA A 612 29.72 14.09 11.17
N LEU A 613 30.16 15.33 11.30
CA LEU A 613 31.60 15.65 11.46
C LEU A 613 32.22 14.92 12.66
N LEU A 614 31.53 14.82 13.79
CA LEU A 614 31.99 14.05 14.95
C LEU A 614 32.14 12.56 14.63
N CYS A 615 31.19 11.96 13.91
CA CYS A 615 31.31 10.58 13.45
C CYS A 615 32.48 10.38 12.46
N LEU A 616 32.75 11.34 11.56
CA LEU A 616 33.93 11.32 10.70
C LEU A 616 35.23 11.37 11.49
N ILE A 617 35.33 12.27 12.46
CA ILE A 617 36.50 12.39 13.33
C ILE A 617 36.71 11.08 14.09
N GLY A 618 35.64 10.49 14.63
CA GLY A 618 35.70 9.17 15.26
C GLY A 618 36.18 8.07 14.32
N CYS A 619 35.71 8.06 13.07
CA CYS A 619 36.20 7.16 12.03
C CYS A 619 37.68 7.41 11.69
N ARG A 620 38.10 8.68 11.63
CA ARG A 620 39.47 9.10 11.34
C ARG A 620 40.48 8.56 12.35
N ILE A 621 40.10 8.55 13.62
CA ILE A 621 40.93 8.11 14.75
C ILE A 621 41.07 6.58 14.82
N VAL A 622 40.00 5.84 14.52
CA VAL A 622 39.94 4.40 14.86
C VAL A 622 40.04 3.47 13.64
N SER A 623 39.50 3.87 12.49
CA SER A 623 39.22 2.95 11.38
C SER A 623 39.76 3.41 10.03
N TRP A 624 40.47 4.54 10.01
CA TRP A 624 40.86 5.21 8.78
C TRP A 624 42.06 4.57 8.12
N ASN A 625 41.89 4.23 6.86
CA ASN A 625 42.97 3.83 5.98
C ASN A 625 43.54 5.06 5.25
N SER A 626 44.72 5.52 5.67
CA SER A 626 45.42 6.65 5.03
C SER A 626 45.87 6.34 3.59
N HIS A 627 46.02 5.07 3.23
CA HIS A 627 46.41 4.61 1.90
C HIS A 627 45.41 3.54 1.40
N PRO A 628 44.21 3.96 0.98
CA PRO A 628 43.19 3.05 0.47
C PRO A 628 43.71 2.28 -0.76
N ARG A 629 43.61 0.94 -0.71
CA ARG A 629 43.82 0.09 -1.90
C ARG A 629 42.50 0.04 -2.66
N PHE A 630 42.44 0.78 -3.76
CA PHE A 630 41.23 0.86 -4.58
C PHE A 630 41.00 -0.41 -5.40
N GLU A 631 42.06 -1.02 -5.94
CA GLU A 631 41.97 -2.29 -6.67
C GLU A 631 41.88 -3.47 -5.70
N GLN A 632 40.84 -4.30 -5.87
CA GLN A 632 40.56 -5.46 -5.01
C GLN A 632 40.38 -6.78 -5.79
N ARG A 633 40.38 -6.73 -7.12
CA ARG A 633 40.21 -7.90 -7.98
C ARG A 633 41.24 -8.98 -7.65
N GLY A 634 40.76 -10.22 -7.45
CA GLY A 634 41.61 -11.39 -7.18
C GLY A 634 42.27 -11.43 -5.81
N ASN A 635 41.92 -10.50 -4.90
CA ASN A 635 42.57 -10.37 -3.59
C ASN A 635 41.82 -11.10 -2.45
N TYR A 636 40.93 -12.05 -2.78
CA TYR A 636 40.17 -12.83 -1.81
C TYR A 636 40.99 -14.02 -1.32
N SER A 637 41.59 -13.90 -0.13
CA SER A 637 42.11 -15.05 0.60
C SER A 637 40.96 -15.70 1.37
N GLU A 638 40.64 -16.97 1.09
CA GLU A 638 39.69 -17.74 1.90
C GLU A 638 40.07 -17.63 3.38
N PRO A 639 39.11 -17.38 4.29
CA PRO A 639 39.40 -17.40 5.71
C PRO A 639 39.86 -18.81 6.08
N ALA A 640 41.14 -18.96 6.43
CA ALA A 640 41.70 -20.22 6.90
C ALA A 640 40.82 -20.78 8.01
N ASN A 641 40.25 -21.97 7.76
CA ASN A 641 39.46 -22.74 8.72
C ASN A 641 40.31 -22.96 9.99
N LYS A 642 40.03 -22.17 11.03
CA LYS A 642 40.50 -22.35 12.40
C LYS A 642 39.39 -21.99 13.36
#